data_AF-A0A7V5V3M5-F1
#
_entry.id   AF-A0A7V5V3M5-F1
#
_cell.length_a   1.000
_cell.length_b   1.000
_cell.length_c   1.000
_cell.angle_alpha   90.00
_cell.angle_beta   90.00
_cell.angle_gamma   90.00
#
_symmetry.space_group_name_H-M   'P 1'
#
loop_
_entity.id
_entity.type
_entity.pdbx_description
1 polymer ?
#
loop_
_entity_poly.entity_id
_entity_poly.type
_entity_poly.pdbx_seq_one_letter_code
_entity_poly.pdbx_strand_id
1 'polypeptide(L)'
;MGNLAGQSEIAATIDPKTGVANCQVLQDAWDAQSSNSYWIVDASTDMLPPTGGIMGDVILIDVEDGLSISQDGIAIEDFSDDILNFSAGSHAPNLANAKSESYVQANGGTHKLQWPRGIDAISSLLMHYELHNEYALDAVIAAKTDWLVSLPTKQFYTDPTIIGSGEPIAPFTTSMSLNSQARSGCEPYVISGVYDREERTPVSPPGTIIPGIPPPMPPPVLPSFCFSTNIITLGRENNPATPIGIFDSNFPTANVSAKGIFTGNHLVTPYENGWASLLFFQSMETVDGNSVLAGLPVIGFAAQRFLNIGARPGILANYAVNFEHKSSVFLEQDTTENQDLNGMSIAKDNKGQALIYPYYTVRNNLFTLISVTNNNDRAKAVRVAFYEGQNDREVLAFNLYLSPFDVWTAALIPTEADPAIVGANFAGQQSVKLISSDKSCTVPTILENFIGLEFLPFAFSGDFDDGLLQDMERVTEGHLEIIEMGDLIGSDADATVHDPNGVPSDCAGLNANWLPPTGKWLDDPSINLQAPDGTGGLQGSVHLVGVEDGIDMSYDATAIIGFNTEVIHSRPGDLLPNLSSASTATTVIETDAGLFQTTWESPLNAVTALFMQAQVHNDYTIEPSINAQTEWVNFFPTRSYYTDPLFSQSEIALQPFTHGLVDEFDGCNIHRFASYNRDQRPNMRDIPMPPPPGGQPPNFFNRPSDCWSVVVSSVGQRDRGSNIFATQLNLQEFGNDEFFNSITALSFTNGWMQMDFEDDSVEVPGRLVGVGKNGEVHEIIGKPVLGFAAQKFANGTLMDAEGDAVLANYAILNTNKNKKRMSLR
;
A
#
# COMPACT_ATOMS: atom_id res chain seq x y z
N MET A 1 -5.72 20.43 17.18
CA MET A 1 -6.19 21.40 18.20
C MET A 1 -6.52 20.69 19.51
N GLY A 2 -7.21 19.55 19.47
CA GLY A 2 -7.69 18.81 20.64
C GLY A 2 -9.11 18.34 20.35
N ASN A 3 -9.70 17.59 21.25
CA ASN A 3 -11.08 17.14 21.13
C ASN A 3 -12.01 18.19 21.73
N LEU A 4 -13.00 18.67 20.98
CA LEU A 4 -13.99 19.61 21.51
C LEU A 4 -14.77 18.95 22.66
N ALA A 5 -15.12 19.74 23.68
CA ALA A 5 -15.92 19.30 24.81
C ALA A 5 -16.89 20.40 25.25
N GLY A 6 -17.93 20.05 26.00
CA GLY A 6 -18.81 21.06 26.60
C GLY A 6 -19.62 21.83 25.54
N GLN A 7 -19.58 23.16 25.57
CA GLN A 7 -20.36 23.98 24.64
C GLN A 7 -19.78 23.99 23.22
N SER A 8 -18.46 23.88 23.10
CA SER A 8 -17.78 23.87 21.79
C SER A 8 -18.15 22.62 20.99
N GLU A 9 -18.25 21.46 21.65
CA GLU A 9 -18.69 20.18 21.07
C GLU A 9 -20.15 20.24 20.58
N ILE A 10 -21.04 20.76 21.43
CA ILE A 10 -22.46 20.96 21.08
C ILE A 10 -22.58 21.92 19.90
N ALA A 11 -21.77 22.98 19.87
CA ALA A 11 -21.79 23.97 18.79
C ALA A 11 -21.28 23.41 17.45
N ALA A 12 -20.29 22.52 17.47
CA ALA A 12 -19.75 21.86 16.29
C ALA A 12 -20.66 20.75 15.75
N THR A 13 -21.54 20.21 16.59
CA THR A 13 -22.51 19.18 16.17
C THR A 13 -23.51 19.78 15.16
N ILE A 14 -23.68 19.11 14.02
CA ILE A 14 -24.64 19.52 13.00
C ILE A 14 -26.06 19.18 13.49
N ASP A 15 -26.93 20.19 13.61
CA ASP A 15 -28.31 19.96 14.00
C ASP A 15 -29.02 19.16 12.89
N PRO A 16 -29.58 17.97 13.19
CA PRO A 16 -30.13 17.07 12.18
C PRO A 16 -31.40 17.58 11.49
N LYS A 17 -32.06 18.61 12.05
CA LYS A 17 -33.25 19.25 11.46
C LYS A 17 -32.86 20.39 10.53
N THR A 18 -31.82 21.15 10.87
CA THR A 18 -31.41 22.36 10.14
C THR A 18 -30.25 22.12 9.19
N GLY A 19 -29.45 21.07 9.39
CA GLY A 19 -28.27 20.75 8.59
C GLY A 19 -27.10 21.71 8.82
N VAL A 20 -27.12 22.50 9.91
CA VAL A 20 -26.06 23.48 10.20
C VAL A 20 -25.56 23.32 11.65
N ALA A 21 -24.25 23.48 11.82
CA ALA A 21 -23.60 23.64 13.12
C ALA A 21 -23.73 25.10 13.60
N ASN A 22 -23.71 25.33 14.92
CA ASN A 22 -23.76 26.67 15.49
C ASN A 22 -22.37 27.33 15.50
N CYS A 23 -21.86 27.63 14.30
CA CYS A 23 -20.53 28.20 14.11
C CYS A 23 -20.37 29.57 14.79
N GLN A 24 -21.46 30.28 15.10
CA GLN A 24 -21.40 31.57 15.79
C GLN A 24 -20.80 31.44 17.20
N VAL A 25 -21.07 30.34 17.91
CA VAL A 25 -20.49 30.10 19.24
C VAL A 25 -18.96 30.01 19.16
N LEU A 26 -18.44 29.34 18.13
CA LEU A 26 -17.00 29.18 17.91
C LEU A 26 -16.35 30.51 17.45
N GLN A 27 -17.07 31.31 16.67
CA GLN A 27 -16.63 32.66 16.29
C GLN A 27 -16.58 33.59 17.50
N ASP A 28 -17.65 33.60 18.30
CA ASP A 28 -17.79 34.40 19.51
C ASP A 28 -16.69 34.06 20.54
N ALA A 29 -16.28 32.79 20.62
CA ALA A 29 -15.20 32.34 21.48
C ALA A 29 -13.84 33.01 21.19
N TRP A 30 -13.58 33.37 19.94
CA TRP A 30 -12.36 34.06 19.49
C TRP A 30 -12.53 35.57 19.27
N ASP A 31 -13.75 36.11 19.34
CA ASP A 31 -13.99 37.54 19.12
C ASP A 31 -13.85 38.34 20.42
N ALA A 32 -12.83 39.20 20.49
CA ALA A 32 -12.57 40.04 21.67
C ALA A 32 -13.71 41.01 22.02
N GLN A 33 -14.63 41.25 21.09
CA GLN A 33 -15.82 42.08 21.31
C GLN A 33 -17.06 41.29 21.72
N SER A 34 -17.00 39.95 21.67
CA SER A 34 -18.09 39.09 22.08
C SER A 34 -18.18 38.98 23.60
N SER A 35 -19.41 38.80 24.11
CA SER A 35 -19.67 38.48 25.51
C SER A 35 -19.20 37.07 25.90
N ASN A 36 -18.87 36.21 24.94
CA ASN A 36 -18.48 34.80 25.14
C ASN A 36 -17.07 34.51 24.63
N SER A 37 -16.12 35.44 24.78
CA SER A 37 -14.75 35.36 24.25
C SER A 37 -13.79 34.47 25.06
N TYR A 38 -14.24 33.27 25.43
CA TYR A 38 -13.52 32.43 26.39
C TYR A 38 -12.18 31.87 25.86
N TRP A 39 -12.04 31.62 24.55
CA TRP A 39 -10.76 31.14 23.98
C TRP A 39 -9.67 32.21 23.93
N ILE A 40 -10.02 33.50 24.02
CA ILE A 40 -9.05 34.58 24.17
C ILE A 40 -8.44 34.58 25.57
N VAL A 41 -9.23 34.19 26.58
CA VAL A 41 -8.78 34.09 27.97
C VAL A 41 -7.98 32.80 28.17
N ASP A 42 -8.53 31.68 27.69
CA ASP A 42 -7.91 30.37 27.76
C ASP A 42 -8.37 29.50 26.59
N ALA A 43 -7.47 29.30 25.63
CA ALA A 43 -7.73 28.50 24.44
C ALA A 43 -7.97 27.01 24.73
N SER A 44 -7.66 26.53 25.94
CA SER A 44 -7.94 25.15 26.36
C SER A 44 -9.33 24.95 26.96
N THR A 45 -10.08 26.02 27.22
CA THR A 45 -11.47 25.91 27.68
C THR A 45 -12.30 25.15 26.65
N ASP A 46 -13.14 24.21 27.11
CA ASP A 46 -13.98 23.36 26.27
C ASP A 46 -13.20 22.50 25.26
N MET A 47 -11.99 22.07 25.65
CA MET A 47 -11.13 21.18 24.88
C MET A 47 -10.56 20.06 25.77
N LEU A 48 -10.41 18.87 25.21
CA LEU A 48 -9.66 17.74 25.76
C LEU A 48 -8.40 17.49 24.92
N PRO A 49 -7.39 16.78 25.45
CA PRO A 49 -6.24 16.33 24.67
C PRO A 49 -6.68 15.62 23.37
N PRO A 50 -5.93 15.82 22.27
CA PRO A 50 -6.24 15.15 21.01
C PRO A 50 -6.06 13.64 21.13
N THR A 51 -6.88 12.88 20.42
CA THR A 51 -6.80 11.40 20.35
C THR A 51 -6.55 10.89 18.93
N GLY A 52 -6.18 11.77 17.99
CA GLY A 52 -6.03 11.43 16.58
C GLY A 52 -7.35 11.17 15.86
N GLY A 53 -7.35 10.24 14.91
CA GLY A 53 -8.56 9.83 14.16
C GLY A 53 -8.89 10.67 12.93
N ILE A 54 -7.94 11.44 12.40
CA ILE A 54 -8.10 12.22 11.17
C ILE A 54 -7.40 11.49 10.02
N MET A 55 -8.12 11.36 8.90
CA MET A 55 -7.63 10.82 7.64
C MET A 55 -8.04 11.77 6.51
N GLY A 56 -7.43 11.62 5.34
CA GLY A 56 -7.86 12.33 4.14
C GLY A 56 -7.02 11.95 2.95
N ASP A 57 -7.55 12.26 1.77
CA ASP A 57 -6.93 12.02 0.48
C ASP A 57 -7.10 13.24 -0.43
N VAL A 58 -6.32 13.28 -1.51
CA VAL A 58 -6.41 14.26 -2.59
C VAL A 58 -6.55 13.52 -3.90
N ILE A 59 -7.61 13.84 -4.65
CA ILE A 59 -7.81 13.33 -6.00
C ILE A 59 -7.54 14.44 -7.00
N LEU A 60 -6.55 14.24 -7.87
CA LEU A 60 -6.27 15.08 -9.02
C LEU A 60 -6.99 14.48 -10.23
N ILE A 61 -7.86 15.26 -10.88
CA ILE A 61 -8.62 14.82 -12.06
C ILE A 61 -8.32 15.76 -13.22
N ASP A 62 -7.85 15.19 -14.33
CA ASP A 62 -7.87 15.82 -15.64
C ASP A 62 -9.03 15.23 -16.44
N VAL A 63 -10.09 16.02 -16.59
CA VAL A 63 -11.31 15.58 -17.26
C VAL A 63 -11.09 15.44 -18.76
N GLU A 64 -10.28 16.30 -19.38
CA GLU A 64 -10.09 16.31 -20.84
C GLU A 64 -9.29 15.08 -21.29
N ASP A 65 -8.27 14.71 -20.51
CA ASP A 65 -7.45 13.53 -20.76
C ASP A 65 -8.01 12.26 -20.09
N GLY A 66 -9.13 12.31 -19.37
CA GLY A 66 -9.72 11.13 -18.71
C GLY A 66 -8.81 10.51 -17.65
N LEU A 67 -8.08 11.33 -16.91
CA LEU A 67 -7.01 10.92 -15.99
C LEU A 67 -7.39 11.24 -14.55
N SER A 68 -7.13 10.31 -13.62
CA SER A 68 -7.19 10.58 -12.19
C SER A 68 -5.98 10.00 -11.46
N ILE A 69 -5.52 10.71 -10.43
CA ILE A 69 -4.48 10.28 -9.50
C ILE A 69 -5.00 10.54 -8.09
N SER A 70 -4.92 9.55 -7.19
CA SER A 70 -5.33 9.68 -5.79
C SER A 70 -4.10 9.63 -4.89
N GLN A 71 -4.02 10.50 -3.89
CA GLN A 71 -2.94 10.51 -2.92
C GLN A 71 -3.52 10.48 -1.51
N ASP A 72 -3.09 9.51 -0.71
CA ASP A 72 -3.37 9.46 0.71
C ASP A 72 -2.56 10.53 1.48
N GLY A 73 -3.20 11.14 2.46
CA GLY A 73 -2.52 11.97 3.44
C GLY A 73 -1.66 11.13 4.39
N ILE A 74 -0.41 11.56 4.63
CA ILE A 74 0.44 10.93 5.65
C ILE A 74 -0.06 11.34 7.04
N ALA A 75 -0.69 10.39 7.73
CA ALA A 75 -1.11 10.55 9.12
C ALA A 75 0.07 10.30 10.07
N ILE A 76 0.29 11.21 11.01
CA ILE A 76 1.31 11.07 12.05
C ILE A 76 0.59 10.80 13.37
N GLU A 77 0.83 9.62 13.90
CA GLU A 77 0.31 9.19 15.19
C GLU A 77 1.13 9.78 16.33
N ASP A 78 0.52 9.84 17.52
CA ASP A 78 1.12 10.41 18.74
C ASP A 78 1.75 11.81 18.57
N PHE A 79 1.19 12.63 17.67
CA PHE A 79 1.76 13.94 17.31
C PHE A 79 1.97 14.86 18.52
N SER A 80 0.97 14.98 19.41
CA SER A 80 1.01 15.81 20.61
C SER A 80 -0.06 15.37 21.60
N ASP A 81 0.21 15.47 22.90
CA ASP A 81 -0.80 15.31 23.97
C ASP A 81 -1.35 16.67 24.44
N ASP A 82 -0.78 17.76 23.94
CA ASP A 82 -1.16 19.11 24.35
C ASP A 82 -2.37 19.60 23.54
N ILE A 83 -3.18 20.44 24.18
CA ILE A 83 -4.24 21.17 23.48
C ILE A 83 -3.60 22.27 22.64
N LEU A 84 -3.59 22.06 21.33
CA LEU A 84 -3.01 22.95 20.31
C LEU A 84 -4.07 23.87 19.68
N ASN A 85 -4.85 24.58 20.49
CA ASN A 85 -5.87 25.52 20.00
C ASN A 85 -5.31 26.95 19.97
N PHE A 86 -5.31 27.58 18.79
CA PHE A 86 -4.70 28.89 18.57
C PHE A 86 -5.63 29.81 17.78
N SER A 87 -5.52 31.11 18.00
CA SER A 87 -6.34 32.11 17.31
C SER A 87 -6.04 32.16 15.81
N ALA A 88 -7.06 32.50 15.00
CA ALA A 88 -6.88 32.76 13.58
C ALA A 88 -5.76 33.81 13.33
N GLY A 89 -4.83 33.50 12.42
CA GLY A 89 -3.65 34.34 12.14
C GLY A 89 -2.37 33.90 12.88
N SER A 90 -2.49 32.98 13.84
CA SER A 90 -1.32 32.25 14.37
C SER A 90 -0.74 31.34 13.29
N HIS A 91 0.59 31.23 13.25
CA HIS A 91 1.28 30.20 12.44
C HIS A 91 1.32 28.83 13.13
N ALA A 92 0.86 28.75 14.38
CA ALA A 92 0.62 27.52 15.13
C ALA A 92 -0.90 27.21 15.17
N PRO A 93 -1.31 25.93 15.23
CA PRO A 93 -0.42 24.77 15.30
C PRO A 93 0.25 24.47 13.96
N ASN A 94 1.46 23.95 14.00
CA ASN A 94 2.21 23.47 12.84
C ASN A 94 3.07 22.26 13.24
N LEU A 95 3.82 21.69 12.30
CA LEU A 95 4.64 20.48 12.52
C LEU A 95 5.68 20.63 13.66
N ALA A 96 6.10 21.84 14.02
CA ALA A 96 7.04 22.04 15.12
C ALA A 96 6.40 21.88 16.51
N ASN A 97 5.07 21.80 16.61
CA ASN A 97 4.34 21.53 17.85
C ASN A 97 4.27 20.04 18.22
N ALA A 98 4.97 19.18 17.47
CA ALA A 98 5.06 17.76 17.75
C ALA A 98 5.87 17.45 19.03
N LYS A 99 5.69 16.25 19.58
CA LYS A 99 6.64 15.66 20.54
C LYS A 99 8.03 15.53 19.91
N SER A 100 9.09 15.62 20.73
CA SER A 100 10.48 15.49 20.28
C SER A 100 11.00 14.04 20.26
N GLU A 101 10.09 13.07 20.25
CA GLU A 101 10.37 11.64 20.25
C GLU A 101 9.78 11.02 18.99
N SER A 102 10.49 10.07 18.38
CA SER A 102 10.01 9.34 17.19
C SER A 102 10.37 7.86 17.26
N TYR A 103 9.54 7.02 16.64
CA TYR A 103 9.84 5.61 16.40
C TYR A 103 10.13 5.40 14.90
N VAL A 104 11.37 5.06 14.56
CA VAL A 104 11.84 4.92 13.17
C VAL A 104 12.16 3.46 12.87
N GLN A 105 11.58 2.91 11.79
CA GLN A 105 11.91 1.56 11.31
C GLN A 105 13.15 1.62 10.41
N ALA A 106 14.22 0.94 10.79
CA ALA A 106 15.47 0.84 10.06
C ALA A 106 16.21 -0.45 10.43
N ASN A 107 17.09 -0.95 9.56
CA ASN A 107 17.94 -2.12 9.83
C ASN A 107 17.16 -3.37 10.36
N GLY A 108 15.90 -3.54 9.95
CA GLY A 108 15.04 -4.66 10.39
C GLY A 108 14.40 -4.52 11.78
N GLY A 109 14.59 -3.38 12.46
CA GLY A 109 14.02 -3.08 13.78
C GLY A 109 13.31 -1.74 13.83
N THR A 110 12.65 -1.45 14.96
CA THR A 110 12.07 -0.13 15.26
C THR A 110 12.83 0.53 16.40
N HIS A 111 13.35 1.74 16.14
CA HIS A 111 14.23 2.47 17.04
C HIS A 111 13.51 3.67 17.64
N LYS A 112 13.52 3.77 18.96
CA LYS A 112 13.04 4.94 19.70
C LYS A 112 14.14 6.00 19.77
N LEU A 113 13.90 7.18 19.18
CA LEU A 113 14.89 8.25 19.06
C LEU A 113 14.41 9.52 19.76
N GLN A 114 15.34 10.22 20.43
CA GLN A 114 15.10 11.51 21.08
C GLN A 114 15.79 12.65 20.32
N TRP A 115 15.03 13.70 20.05
CA TRP A 115 15.48 14.82 19.23
C TRP A 115 15.45 16.15 19.98
N PRO A 116 16.23 17.16 19.54
CA PRO A 116 16.25 18.47 20.18
C PRO A 116 14.90 19.21 20.09
N ARG A 117 14.10 18.99 19.03
CA ARG A 117 12.84 19.69 18.77
C ARG A 117 11.78 18.73 18.23
N GLY A 118 10.50 19.11 18.36
CA GLY A 118 9.39 18.35 17.75
C GLY A 118 9.50 18.18 16.24
N ILE A 119 9.94 19.23 15.53
CA ILE A 119 10.13 19.16 14.07
C ILE A 119 11.22 18.19 13.64
N ASP A 120 12.21 17.94 14.51
CA ASP A 120 13.29 16.99 14.27
C ASP A 120 12.74 15.56 14.31
N ALA A 121 11.83 15.27 15.26
CA ALA A 121 11.10 14.01 15.32
C ALA A 121 10.15 13.81 14.12
N ILE A 122 9.50 14.87 13.63
CA ILE A 122 8.72 14.77 12.39
C ILE A 122 9.62 14.52 11.19
N SER A 123 10.80 15.14 11.15
CA SER A 123 11.73 14.96 10.03
C SER A 123 12.35 13.57 10.01
N SER A 124 12.58 12.95 11.18
CA SER A 124 13.08 11.59 11.26
C SER A 124 12.08 10.56 10.74
N LEU A 125 10.79 10.75 10.99
CA LEU A 125 9.71 9.88 10.46
C LEU A 125 9.61 9.92 8.94
N LEU A 126 10.03 11.02 8.31
CA LEU A 126 9.98 11.24 6.85
C LEU A 126 11.35 11.10 6.19
N MET A 127 12.38 10.71 6.95
CA MET A 127 13.75 10.66 6.46
C MET A 127 13.95 9.45 5.56
N HIS A 128 14.43 9.71 4.34
CA HIS A 128 14.86 8.66 3.44
C HIS A 128 16.30 8.91 3.02
N TYR A 129 17.11 7.86 3.01
CA TYR A 129 18.50 7.86 2.53
C TYR A 129 18.56 7.66 1.02
N GLU A 130 17.66 6.82 0.50
CA GLU A 130 17.52 6.52 -0.92
C GLU A 130 16.06 6.55 -1.33
N LEU A 131 15.77 7.05 -2.54
CA LEU A 131 14.47 6.96 -3.19
C LEU A 131 14.64 6.35 -4.58
N HIS A 132 13.77 5.42 -4.93
CA HIS A 132 13.79 4.77 -6.24
C HIS A 132 12.35 4.56 -6.70
N ASN A 133 12.13 4.61 -8.01
CA ASN A 133 10.86 4.23 -8.59
C ASN A 133 11.10 3.63 -9.97
N GLU A 134 10.12 2.87 -10.42
CA GLU A 134 10.03 2.42 -11.80
C GLU A 134 9.61 3.58 -12.72
N TYR A 135 10.04 3.48 -13.97
CA TYR A 135 9.64 4.39 -15.03
C TYR A 135 9.27 3.62 -16.29
N ALA A 136 8.33 4.19 -17.03
CA ALA A 136 7.91 3.72 -18.33
C ALA A 136 7.90 4.89 -19.32
N LEU A 137 8.61 4.72 -20.44
CA LEU A 137 8.79 5.73 -21.50
C LEU A 137 8.55 5.13 -22.89
N ASP A 138 7.82 4.01 -22.95
CA ASP A 138 7.43 3.33 -24.18
C ASP A 138 6.64 4.25 -25.11
N ALA A 139 7.13 4.41 -26.33
CA ALA A 139 6.55 5.33 -27.30
C ALA A 139 5.27 4.79 -27.96
N VAL A 140 5.08 3.47 -28.01
CA VAL A 140 3.90 2.81 -28.59
C VAL A 140 2.65 3.12 -27.77
N ILE A 141 2.79 3.15 -26.45
CA ILE A 141 1.73 3.52 -25.51
C ILE A 141 1.89 4.95 -24.98
N ALA A 142 2.75 5.75 -25.61
CA ALA A 142 3.05 7.13 -25.22
C ALA A 142 3.25 7.33 -23.70
N ALA A 143 3.98 6.39 -23.09
CA ALA A 143 4.18 6.36 -21.65
C ALA A 143 4.96 7.59 -21.18
N LYS A 144 4.57 8.12 -20.02
CA LYS A 144 5.26 9.22 -19.34
C LYS A 144 5.48 8.85 -17.88
N THR A 145 6.55 9.37 -17.28
CA THR A 145 6.81 9.25 -15.84
C THR A 145 7.29 10.57 -15.27
N ASP A 146 6.64 11.03 -14.20
CA ASP A 146 7.05 12.18 -13.38
C ASP A 146 7.18 11.74 -11.92
N TRP A 147 8.20 12.24 -11.21
CA TRP A 147 8.31 12.07 -9.76
C TRP A 147 8.07 13.40 -9.07
N LEU A 148 7.09 13.45 -8.17
CA LEU A 148 6.85 14.58 -7.30
C LEU A 148 7.58 14.36 -5.98
N VAL A 149 8.54 15.21 -5.67
CA VAL A 149 9.38 15.14 -4.47
C VAL A 149 9.15 16.38 -3.60
N SER A 150 8.61 16.19 -2.41
CA SER A 150 8.29 17.24 -1.44
C SER A 150 9.17 17.15 -0.20
N LEU A 151 9.62 18.31 0.32
CA LEU A 151 10.47 18.47 1.50
C LEU A 151 9.68 19.23 2.58
N PRO A 152 8.71 18.57 3.25
CA PRO A 152 7.67 19.24 4.03
C PRO A 152 8.19 20.02 5.24
N THR A 153 9.32 19.60 5.80
CA THR A 153 9.90 20.24 7.00
C THR A 153 10.96 21.30 6.68
N LYS A 154 11.35 21.47 5.40
CA LYS A 154 12.45 22.34 4.96
C LYS A 154 12.43 23.76 5.52
N GLN A 155 11.27 24.39 5.58
CA GLN A 155 11.13 25.76 6.08
C GLN A 155 11.61 25.93 7.53
N PHE A 156 11.43 24.91 8.37
CA PHE A 156 11.81 24.92 9.79
C PHE A 156 13.31 24.76 10.03
N TYR A 157 14.09 24.56 8.97
CA TYR A 157 15.55 24.42 9.01
C TYR A 157 16.28 25.49 8.22
N THR A 158 15.61 26.11 7.23
CA THR A 158 16.27 26.96 6.24
C THR A 158 15.74 28.39 6.17
N ASP A 159 14.53 28.66 6.70
CA ASP A 159 13.94 30.01 6.71
C ASP A 159 14.47 30.82 7.91
N PRO A 160 15.22 31.92 7.69
CA PRO A 160 15.77 32.74 8.76
C PRO A 160 14.73 33.37 9.69
N THR A 161 13.51 33.57 9.22
CA THR A 161 12.40 34.13 10.01
C THR A 161 11.84 33.11 11.00
N ILE A 162 11.95 31.81 10.69
CA ILE A 162 11.50 30.72 11.54
C ILE A 162 12.62 30.29 12.50
N ILE A 163 13.83 30.08 11.99
CA ILE A 163 14.96 29.58 12.82
C ILE A 163 15.67 30.67 13.61
N GLY A 164 15.39 31.96 13.33
CA GLY A 164 16.02 33.10 14.00
C GLY A 164 17.51 33.28 13.68
N SER A 165 17.99 32.65 12.61
CA SER A 165 19.40 32.48 12.24
C SER A 165 19.54 32.50 10.71
N GLY A 166 20.66 33.01 10.18
CA GLY A 166 20.97 32.91 8.74
C GLY A 166 21.64 31.59 8.33
N GLU A 167 22.03 30.78 9.31
CA GLU A 167 22.66 29.48 9.13
C GLU A 167 21.58 28.38 9.13
N PRO A 168 21.61 27.45 8.16
CA PRO A 168 20.67 26.34 8.11
C PRO A 168 20.94 25.35 9.24
N ILE A 169 19.91 24.61 9.64
CA ILE A 169 20.00 23.53 10.64
C ILE A 169 19.94 22.18 9.90
N ALA A 170 20.77 21.23 10.33
CA ALA A 170 20.73 19.86 9.82
C ALA A 170 19.30 19.26 9.91
N PRO A 171 18.84 18.47 8.91
CA PRO A 171 19.63 17.87 7.83
C PRO A 171 19.87 18.78 6.62
N PHE A 172 19.21 19.94 6.55
CA PHE A 172 19.36 20.86 5.42
C PHE A 172 20.69 21.62 5.50
N THR A 173 21.38 21.71 4.37
CA THR A 173 22.74 22.24 4.30
C THR A 173 22.81 23.66 3.75
N THR A 174 21.70 24.17 3.21
CA THR A 174 21.65 25.48 2.55
C THR A 174 20.50 26.35 3.06
N SER A 175 20.77 27.63 3.39
CA SER A 175 19.73 28.55 3.85
C SER A 175 18.96 29.22 2.70
N MET A 176 17.70 29.59 2.98
CA MET A 176 16.91 30.41 2.06
C MET A 176 17.38 31.87 2.11
N SER A 177 17.65 32.46 0.95
CA SER A 177 18.08 33.87 0.86
C SER A 177 16.88 34.76 0.52
N LEU A 178 16.53 35.65 1.46
CA LEU A 178 15.43 36.61 1.28
C LEU A 178 15.74 37.73 0.25
N ASN A 179 16.99 37.84 -0.22
CA ASN A 179 17.48 38.98 -1.00
C ASN A 179 17.95 38.65 -2.42
N SER A 180 17.87 37.38 -2.86
CA SER A 180 18.32 36.98 -4.19
C SER A 180 17.16 36.63 -5.12
N GLN A 181 17.17 37.18 -6.33
CA GLN A 181 16.37 36.64 -7.46
C GLN A 181 16.88 35.26 -7.95
N ALA A 182 17.84 34.66 -7.25
CA ALA A 182 18.41 33.35 -7.55
C ALA A 182 17.77 32.28 -6.65
N ARG A 183 17.61 31.07 -7.20
CA ARG A 183 17.17 29.86 -6.48
C ARG A 183 18.08 29.67 -5.25
N SER A 184 17.53 29.72 -4.03
CA SER A 184 18.26 29.60 -2.76
C SER A 184 17.74 28.43 -1.92
N GLY A 185 18.54 27.91 -1.00
CA GLY A 185 18.17 26.76 -0.17
C GLY A 185 18.11 25.44 -0.95
N CYS A 186 18.98 25.22 -1.94
CA CYS A 186 18.98 24.01 -2.76
C CYS A 186 19.75 22.86 -2.10
N GLU A 187 19.09 21.73 -1.86
CA GLU A 187 19.73 20.53 -1.31
C GLU A 187 20.22 19.61 -2.44
N PRO A 188 21.53 19.26 -2.49
CA PRO A 188 22.03 18.39 -3.55
C PRO A 188 21.63 16.93 -3.31
N TYR A 189 21.52 16.17 -4.40
CA TYR A 189 21.33 14.72 -4.38
C TYR A 189 22.18 14.06 -5.47
N VAL A 190 22.35 12.74 -5.39
CA VAL A 190 23.05 11.94 -6.40
C VAL A 190 22.06 11.04 -7.10
N ILE A 191 22.19 10.84 -8.42
CA ILE A 191 21.53 9.72 -9.09
C ILE A 191 22.43 8.52 -8.89
N SER A 192 22.04 7.60 -8.00
CA SER A 192 22.83 6.41 -7.70
C SER A 192 22.89 5.47 -8.90
N GLY A 193 21.79 5.38 -9.64
CA GLY A 193 21.73 4.66 -10.91
C GLY A 193 20.43 4.86 -11.68
N VAL A 194 20.49 4.45 -12.94
CA VAL A 194 19.34 4.32 -13.84
C VAL A 194 19.53 2.97 -14.53
N TYR A 195 18.50 2.16 -14.51
CA TYR A 195 18.53 0.76 -14.90
C TYR A 195 17.41 0.51 -15.90
N ASP A 196 17.60 -0.46 -16.81
CA ASP A 196 16.44 -1.11 -17.44
C ASP A 196 15.82 -2.11 -16.45
N ARG A 197 14.84 -2.89 -16.91
CA ARG A 197 14.18 -3.88 -16.05
C ARG A 197 15.13 -5.02 -15.65
N GLU A 198 16.10 -5.33 -16.50
CA GLU A 198 17.10 -6.39 -16.33
C GLU A 198 18.45 -5.86 -15.77
N GLU A 199 18.40 -4.86 -14.89
CA GLU A 199 19.54 -4.34 -14.08
C GLU A 199 20.67 -3.69 -14.86
N ARG A 200 20.52 -3.48 -16.16
CA ARG A 200 21.59 -2.95 -16.98
C ARG A 200 21.78 -1.47 -16.70
N THR A 201 22.99 -1.07 -16.33
CA THR A 201 23.34 0.35 -16.21
C THR A 201 23.92 0.91 -17.51
N PRO A 202 23.70 2.21 -17.83
CA PRO A 202 24.47 2.88 -18.85
C PRO A 202 25.94 2.82 -18.41
N VAL A 203 26.83 2.38 -19.31
CA VAL A 203 28.24 2.20 -19.00
C VAL A 203 28.82 3.55 -18.52
N SER A 204 29.03 3.66 -17.21
CA SER A 204 29.40 4.83 -16.37
C SER A 204 28.24 5.70 -15.85
N PRO A 205 27.80 5.52 -14.59
CA PRO A 205 27.01 6.53 -13.87
C PRO A 205 27.86 7.81 -13.69
N PRO A 206 27.37 9.00 -14.07
CA PRO A 206 28.02 10.25 -13.72
C PRO A 206 27.90 10.48 -12.22
N GLY A 207 29.03 10.41 -11.50
CA GLY A 207 29.10 10.82 -10.09
C GLY A 207 29.51 9.76 -9.07
N THR A 208 29.93 8.56 -9.48
CA THR A 208 30.46 7.57 -8.53
C THR A 208 31.73 8.09 -7.85
N ILE A 209 31.60 8.59 -6.62
CA ILE A 209 32.72 8.85 -5.72
C ILE A 209 33.13 7.50 -5.15
N ILE A 210 34.24 6.94 -5.64
CA ILE A 210 34.85 5.75 -5.05
C ILE A 210 35.46 6.17 -3.69
N PRO A 211 35.05 5.57 -2.56
CA PRO A 211 35.68 5.85 -1.27
C PRO A 211 37.18 5.55 -1.37
N GLY A 212 38.02 6.57 -1.20
CA GLY A 212 39.49 6.43 -1.20
C GLY A 212 40.23 6.92 -2.45
N ILE A 213 39.55 7.44 -3.48
CA ILE A 213 40.21 8.12 -4.62
C ILE A 213 39.85 9.62 -4.60
N PRO A 214 40.82 10.54 -4.52
CA PRO A 214 40.52 11.97 -4.61
C PRO A 214 39.97 12.29 -6.03
N PRO A 215 38.80 12.96 -6.14
CA PRO A 215 38.16 13.21 -7.43
C PRO A 215 39.02 14.14 -8.30
N PRO A 216 39.12 13.91 -9.62
CA PRO A 216 39.66 14.91 -10.52
C PRO A 216 38.76 16.16 -10.49
N MET A 217 39.34 17.32 -10.16
CA MET A 217 38.69 18.63 -10.23
C MET A 217 38.30 18.97 -11.69
N PRO A 218 37.16 19.64 -11.95
CA PRO A 218 36.18 20.16 -10.98
C PRO A 218 35.20 19.09 -10.47
N PRO A 219 34.62 19.26 -9.25
CA PRO A 219 33.59 18.35 -8.74
C PRO A 219 32.42 18.25 -9.73
N PRO A 220 31.80 17.08 -9.88
CA PRO A 220 30.60 16.94 -10.69
C PRO A 220 29.53 17.90 -10.15
N VAL A 221 28.89 18.66 -11.04
CA VAL A 221 27.73 19.48 -10.68
C VAL A 221 26.60 18.51 -10.34
N LEU A 222 26.24 18.43 -9.05
CA LEU A 222 25.13 17.59 -8.59
C LEU A 222 23.79 18.28 -8.88
N PRO A 223 22.73 17.52 -9.22
CA PRO A 223 21.38 18.05 -9.22
C PRO A 223 20.95 18.44 -7.80
N SER A 224 19.94 19.31 -7.67
CA SER A 224 19.51 19.80 -6.35
C SER A 224 18.02 20.15 -6.29
N PHE A 225 17.43 19.95 -5.11
CA PHE A 225 16.06 20.35 -4.77
C PHE A 225 16.02 21.72 -4.13
N CYS A 226 15.57 22.72 -4.89
CA CYS A 226 15.51 24.11 -4.44
C CYS A 226 14.19 24.48 -3.78
N PHE A 227 13.10 23.81 -4.14
CA PHE A 227 11.77 24.16 -3.66
C PHE A 227 11.30 23.17 -2.60
N SER A 228 10.24 23.51 -1.88
CA SER A 228 9.57 22.57 -0.97
C SER A 228 8.83 21.47 -1.75
N THR A 229 8.53 21.68 -3.03
CA THR A 229 7.97 20.67 -3.94
C THR A 229 8.69 20.77 -5.26
N ASN A 230 9.18 19.65 -5.77
CA ASN A 230 10.03 19.54 -6.95
C ASN A 230 9.46 18.43 -7.85
N ILE A 231 9.56 18.58 -9.17
CA ILE A 231 9.17 17.54 -10.11
C ILE A 231 10.38 17.09 -10.91
N ILE A 232 10.61 15.78 -10.98
CA ILE A 232 11.60 15.16 -11.86
C ILE A 232 10.83 14.47 -12.98
N THR A 233 10.90 15.02 -14.19
CA THR A 233 10.33 14.38 -15.38
C THR A 233 11.37 13.48 -16.03
N LEU A 234 10.99 12.23 -16.31
CA LEU A 234 11.84 11.28 -17.01
C LEU A 234 11.64 11.35 -18.53
N GLY A 235 12.71 11.16 -19.30
CA GLY A 235 12.67 11.19 -20.76
C GLY A 235 13.73 10.33 -21.43
N ARG A 236 13.65 10.17 -22.77
CA ARG A 236 14.61 9.37 -23.56
C ARG A 236 15.67 10.23 -24.25
N GLU A 237 16.92 9.75 -24.25
CA GLU A 237 18.09 10.47 -24.83
C GLU A 237 17.91 10.87 -26.30
N ASN A 238 17.18 10.07 -27.07
CA ASN A 238 17.00 10.27 -28.51
C ASN A 238 15.74 11.05 -28.89
N ASN A 239 14.98 11.56 -27.91
CA ASN A 239 13.78 12.39 -28.15
C ASN A 239 13.85 13.71 -27.34
N PRO A 240 14.69 14.67 -27.74
CA PRO A 240 14.93 15.92 -27.00
C PRO A 240 13.84 17.00 -27.21
N ALA A 241 12.73 16.70 -27.89
CA ALA A 241 11.56 17.58 -27.81
C ALA A 241 11.16 17.63 -26.33
N THR A 242 11.13 18.82 -25.72
CA THR A 242 10.88 19.03 -24.28
C THR A 242 9.77 18.08 -23.82
N PRO A 243 10.10 17.03 -23.05
CA PRO A 243 9.08 16.14 -22.52
C PRO A 243 8.15 16.99 -21.67
N ILE A 244 6.94 17.26 -22.16
CA ILE A 244 5.86 17.76 -21.32
C ILE A 244 5.55 16.58 -20.41
N GLY A 245 5.97 16.68 -19.14
CA GLY A 245 5.66 15.70 -18.10
C GLY A 245 4.15 15.54 -17.90
N ILE A 246 3.76 14.73 -16.94
CA ILE A 246 2.35 14.57 -16.56
C ILE A 246 1.83 15.88 -15.95
N PHE A 247 2.64 16.56 -15.12
CA PHE A 247 2.19 17.71 -14.34
C PHE A 247 2.53 19.09 -14.92
N ASP A 248 3.25 19.15 -16.05
CA ASP A 248 3.68 20.39 -16.73
C ASP A 248 4.12 21.53 -15.77
N SER A 249 4.93 21.18 -14.75
CA SER A 249 5.22 22.09 -13.65
C SER A 249 6.15 23.25 -14.03
N ASN A 250 5.76 24.45 -13.59
CA ASN A 250 6.56 25.66 -13.68
C ASN A 250 7.69 25.74 -12.63
N PHE A 251 7.85 24.74 -11.75
CA PHE A 251 8.92 24.66 -10.76
C PHE A 251 10.04 23.72 -11.23
N PRO A 252 10.98 24.19 -12.05
CA PRO A 252 12.05 23.33 -12.55
C PRO A 252 13.03 22.98 -11.43
N THR A 253 13.49 21.72 -11.42
CA THR A 253 14.77 21.36 -10.77
C THR A 253 15.87 22.31 -11.28
N ALA A 254 16.87 22.63 -10.44
CA ALA A 254 17.96 23.52 -10.81
C ALA A 254 18.50 23.18 -12.22
N ASN A 255 18.57 24.15 -13.14
CA ASN A 255 19.13 23.98 -14.48
C ASN A 255 20.55 23.39 -14.35
N VAL A 256 20.69 22.07 -14.49
CA VAL A 256 22.00 21.45 -14.56
C VAL A 256 22.41 21.52 -16.02
N SER A 257 23.13 22.58 -16.41
CA SER A 257 23.78 22.66 -17.72
C SER A 257 25.01 21.74 -17.79
N ALA A 258 24.93 20.54 -17.22
CA ALA A 258 25.98 19.53 -17.29
C ALA A 258 25.71 18.60 -18.48
N LYS A 259 26.74 18.32 -19.26
CA LYS A 259 26.73 17.20 -20.21
C LYS A 259 26.70 15.89 -19.38
N GLY A 260 25.61 15.13 -19.44
CA GLY A 260 25.39 13.89 -18.68
C GLY A 260 23.93 13.39 -18.82
N ILE A 261 23.43 12.66 -17.83
CA ILE A 261 22.06 12.09 -17.78
C ILE A 261 20.96 13.17 -17.71
N PHE A 262 21.26 14.40 -17.30
CA PHE A 262 20.30 15.51 -17.38
C PHE A 262 20.44 16.28 -18.70
N THR A 263 19.33 16.50 -19.39
CA THR A 263 19.23 17.53 -20.45
C THR A 263 18.11 18.50 -20.10
N GLY A 264 18.49 19.74 -19.73
CA GLY A 264 17.55 20.72 -19.19
C GLY A 264 17.13 20.37 -17.76
N ASN A 265 15.82 20.18 -17.53
CA ASN A 265 15.23 19.85 -16.22
C ASN A 265 14.80 18.37 -16.11
N HIS A 266 15.19 17.51 -17.05
CA HIS A 266 14.70 16.13 -17.17
C HIS A 266 15.80 15.11 -16.87
N LEU A 267 15.43 14.04 -16.16
CA LEU A 267 16.26 12.85 -15.98
C LEU A 267 16.15 11.99 -17.23
N VAL A 268 17.24 11.80 -17.97
CA VAL A 268 17.20 11.18 -19.30
C VAL A 268 17.91 9.83 -19.31
N THR A 269 17.26 8.83 -19.89
CA THR A 269 17.72 7.44 -19.91
C THR A 269 17.83 6.91 -21.35
N PRO A 270 18.81 6.03 -21.64
CA PRO A 270 18.85 5.32 -22.91
C PRO A 270 17.82 4.18 -22.98
N TYR A 271 17.20 3.80 -21.85
CA TYR A 271 16.25 2.70 -21.80
C TYR A 271 14.81 3.16 -22.00
N GLU A 272 13.95 2.20 -22.34
CA GLU A 272 12.52 2.44 -22.55
C GLU A 272 11.73 2.33 -21.26
N ASN A 273 12.01 1.29 -20.48
CA ASN A 273 11.39 1.04 -19.18
C ASN A 273 12.48 0.54 -18.22
N GLY A 274 12.28 0.73 -16.92
CA GLY A 274 13.20 0.28 -15.89
C GLY A 274 12.97 1.02 -14.59
N TRP A 275 14.04 1.26 -13.82
CA TRP A 275 13.95 2.00 -12.57
C TRP A 275 15.15 2.93 -12.37
N ALA A 276 14.97 3.96 -11.55
CA ALA A 276 16.04 4.91 -11.20
C ALA A 276 16.16 5.02 -9.69
N SER A 277 17.32 5.46 -9.20
CA SER A 277 17.57 5.70 -7.77
C SER A 277 18.25 7.04 -7.52
N LEU A 278 17.80 7.72 -6.47
CA LEU A 278 18.32 8.95 -5.91
C LEU A 278 18.87 8.68 -4.52
N LEU A 279 20.08 9.20 -4.24
CA LEU A 279 20.76 9.09 -2.96
C LEU A 279 20.90 10.46 -2.29
N PHE A 280 20.68 10.49 -0.98
CA PHE A 280 20.83 11.66 -0.13
C PHE A 280 21.96 11.45 0.89
N PHE A 281 22.83 12.45 1.05
CA PHE A 281 24.03 12.37 1.88
C PHE A 281 23.97 13.28 3.11
N GLN A 282 22.86 13.99 3.28
CA GLN A 282 22.55 14.79 4.45
C GLN A 282 22.29 13.87 5.65
N SER A 283 22.33 14.42 6.85
CA SER A 283 22.04 13.65 8.07
C SER A 283 21.62 14.55 9.23
N MET A 284 21.01 13.94 10.23
CA MET A 284 20.71 14.57 11.52
C MET A 284 21.03 13.63 12.67
N GLU A 285 21.31 14.20 13.84
CA GLU A 285 21.84 13.48 15.01
C GLU A 285 20.92 13.64 16.22
N THR A 286 20.81 12.59 17.03
CA THR A 286 20.00 12.58 18.26
C THR A 286 20.63 13.44 19.37
N VAL A 287 19.84 13.76 20.41
CA VAL A 287 20.29 14.61 21.54
C VAL A 287 21.54 14.06 22.25
N ASP A 288 21.67 12.74 22.31
CA ASP A 288 22.78 12.05 22.97
C ASP A 288 24.02 11.88 22.08
N GLY A 289 23.89 12.14 20.78
CA GLY A 289 24.95 11.95 19.78
C GLY A 289 25.25 10.50 19.42
N ASN A 290 24.42 9.54 19.86
CA ASN A 290 24.68 8.12 19.65
C ASN A 290 24.06 7.57 18.37
N SER A 291 23.10 8.29 17.76
CA SER A 291 22.41 7.87 16.56
C SER A 291 22.43 8.96 15.49
N VAL A 292 22.80 8.57 14.27
CA VAL A 292 22.81 9.43 13.09
C VAL A 292 21.87 8.85 12.06
N LEU A 293 20.86 9.64 11.69
CA LEU A 293 19.92 9.29 10.64
C LEU A 293 20.33 10.00 9.35
N ALA A 294 20.64 9.23 8.30
CA ALA A 294 21.07 9.76 7.02
C ALA A 294 19.89 9.94 6.07
N GLY A 295 19.90 11.02 5.31
CA GLY A 295 18.92 11.31 4.29
C GLY A 295 18.40 12.74 4.27
N LEU A 296 17.32 12.92 3.51
CA LEU A 296 16.45 14.11 3.56
C LEU A 296 15.03 13.71 3.95
N PRO A 297 14.29 14.56 4.68
CA PRO A 297 12.88 14.33 4.98
C PRO A 297 12.05 14.56 3.72
N VAL A 298 11.65 13.49 3.05
CA VAL A 298 11.04 13.52 1.72
C VAL A 298 9.71 12.78 1.74
N ILE A 299 8.70 13.36 1.10
CA ILE A 299 7.43 12.68 0.80
C ILE A 299 7.10 12.92 -0.68
N GLY A 300 6.20 12.12 -1.25
CA GLY A 300 5.84 12.27 -2.64
C GLY A 300 5.45 10.96 -3.29
N PHE A 301 5.40 10.97 -4.62
CA PHE A 301 4.99 9.81 -5.40
C PHE A 301 5.57 9.89 -6.82
N ALA A 302 5.73 8.74 -7.46
CA ALA A 302 5.93 8.66 -8.89
C ALA A 302 4.57 8.51 -9.58
N ALA A 303 4.32 9.28 -10.64
CA ALA A 303 3.15 9.14 -11.48
C ALA A 303 3.57 8.59 -12.84
N GLN A 304 2.77 7.67 -13.37
CA GLN A 304 2.90 7.15 -14.72
C GLN A 304 1.61 7.39 -15.49
N ARG A 305 1.74 7.66 -16.78
CA ARG A 305 0.60 7.80 -17.71
C ARG A 305 0.83 6.96 -18.94
N PHE A 306 -0.20 6.27 -19.41
CA PHE A 306 -0.21 5.48 -20.63
C PHE A 306 -1.38 5.88 -21.53
N LEU A 307 -1.19 5.81 -22.85
CA LEU A 307 -2.22 6.01 -23.86
C LEU A 307 -2.37 4.73 -24.70
N ASN A 308 -3.58 4.19 -24.78
CA ASN A 308 -3.88 3.12 -25.72
C ASN A 308 -4.41 3.71 -27.03
N ILE A 309 -3.49 4.00 -27.96
CA ILE A 309 -3.78 4.53 -29.30
C ILE A 309 -4.59 3.52 -30.15
N GLY A 310 -4.61 2.24 -29.76
CA GLY A 310 -5.37 1.17 -30.41
C GLY A 310 -6.78 0.96 -29.87
N ALA A 311 -7.26 1.82 -28.95
CA ALA A 311 -8.61 1.72 -28.42
C ALA A 311 -9.69 1.87 -29.53
N ARG A 312 -10.87 1.30 -29.29
CA ARG A 312 -11.99 1.40 -30.24
C ARG A 312 -12.36 2.89 -30.41
N PRO A 313 -12.74 3.34 -31.64
CA PRO A 313 -13.18 4.71 -31.84
C PRO A 313 -14.29 5.12 -30.86
N GLY A 314 -14.17 6.30 -30.24
CA GLY A 314 -15.13 6.80 -29.25
C GLY A 314 -14.80 6.46 -27.78
N ILE A 315 -13.60 5.97 -27.47
CA ILE A 315 -13.12 5.74 -26.09
C ILE A 315 -11.79 6.46 -25.87
N LEU A 316 -11.68 7.25 -24.78
CA LEU A 316 -10.41 7.79 -24.28
C LEU A 316 -9.78 6.72 -23.39
N ALA A 317 -8.86 5.94 -23.92
CA ALA A 317 -8.15 4.90 -23.17
C ALA A 317 -6.81 5.44 -22.65
N ASN A 318 -6.92 6.42 -21.76
CA ASN A 318 -5.80 7.04 -21.08
C ASN A 318 -5.78 6.50 -19.65
N TYR A 319 -4.61 6.04 -19.22
CA TYR A 319 -4.43 5.44 -17.91
C TYR A 319 -3.44 6.27 -17.13
N ALA A 320 -3.70 6.46 -15.84
CA ALA A 320 -2.75 7.06 -14.95
C ALA A 320 -2.80 6.43 -13.59
N VAL A 321 -1.63 6.34 -13.00
CA VAL A 321 -1.43 5.73 -11.70
C VAL A 321 -0.34 6.51 -10.97
N ASN A 322 -0.37 6.41 -9.66
CA ASN A 322 0.72 6.84 -8.81
C ASN A 322 1.14 5.74 -7.86
N PHE A 323 2.42 5.78 -7.52
CA PHE A 323 3.07 4.89 -6.57
C PHE A 323 3.78 5.73 -5.53
N GLU A 324 3.64 5.34 -4.27
CA GLU A 324 4.45 5.94 -3.22
C GLU A 324 5.94 5.75 -3.54
N HIS A 325 6.76 6.72 -3.14
CA HIS A 325 8.18 6.57 -3.36
C HIS A 325 8.73 5.35 -2.62
N LYS A 326 9.30 4.43 -3.38
CA LYS A 326 10.05 3.31 -2.82
C LYS A 326 11.31 3.89 -2.19
N SER A 327 11.59 3.55 -0.93
CA SER A 327 12.65 4.23 -0.18
C SER A 327 13.50 3.28 0.65
N SER A 328 14.59 3.79 1.22
CA SER A 328 15.40 3.09 2.23
C SER A 328 15.73 4.07 3.34
N VAL A 329 15.67 3.61 4.59
CA VAL A 329 16.07 4.38 5.77
C VAL A 329 17.42 3.86 6.25
N PHE A 330 18.38 4.77 6.48
CA PHE A 330 19.70 4.42 7.00
C PHE A 330 19.93 5.08 8.35
N LEU A 331 20.15 4.24 9.37
CA LEU A 331 20.41 4.64 10.74
C LEU A 331 21.75 4.05 11.19
N GLU A 332 22.70 4.92 11.53
CA GLU A 332 23.96 4.56 12.16
C GLU A 332 23.84 4.74 13.68
N GLN A 333 24.30 3.76 14.47
CA GLN A 333 24.24 3.81 15.93
C GLN A 333 25.57 3.38 16.59
N ASP A 334 25.99 4.12 17.62
CA ASP A 334 27.07 3.73 18.52
C ASP A 334 26.51 2.76 19.58
N THR A 335 26.59 1.46 19.28
CA THR A 335 25.89 0.40 20.01
C THR A 335 26.33 0.31 21.48
N THR A 336 25.53 0.81 22.43
CA THR A 336 25.59 0.32 23.82
C THR A 336 24.30 0.35 24.65
N GLU A 337 23.22 1.05 24.29
CA GLU A 337 22.05 1.10 25.18
C GLU A 337 20.70 1.51 24.53
N ASN A 338 20.34 0.97 23.36
CA ASN A 338 19.10 1.37 22.69
C ASN A 338 17.89 0.51 23.06
N GLN A 339 16.74 1.16 23.26
CA GLN A 339 15.42 0.52 23.41
C GLN A 339 14.87 0.07 22.05
N ASP A 340 15.64 -0.75 21.33
CA ASP A 340 15.23 -1.27 20.04
C ASP A 340 14.11 -2.30 20.22
N LEU A 341 13.04 -2.13 19.45
CA LEU A 341 11.95 -3.08 19.35
C LEU A 341 12.19 -3.94 18.10
N ASN A 342 12.44 -5.22 18.33
CA ASN A 342 12.70 -6.20 17.28
C ASN A 342 11.56 -7.21 17.20
N GLY A 343 11.15 -7.54 15.99
CA GLY A 343 10.08 -8.49 15.72
C GLY A 343 9.50 -8.28 14.33
N MET A 344 8.64 -9.22 13.93
CA MET A 344 7.90 -9.12 12.68
C MET A 344 7.04 -7.86 12.68
N SER A 345 7.02 -7.13 11.56
CA SER A 345 6.20 -5.94 11.41
C SER A 345 5.85 -5.70 9.95
N ILE A 346 4.83 -4.88 9.72
CA ILE A 346 4.56 -4.35 8.38
C ILE A 346 5.65 -3.32 8.04
N ALA A 347 6.24 -3.47 6.86
CA ALA A 347 7.28 -2.57 6.38
C ALA A 347 6.71 -1.16 6.16
N LYS A 348 7.42 -0.14 6.63
CA LYS A 348 7.07 1.28 6.44
C LYS A 348 7.62 1.84 5.12
N ASP A 349 8.60 1.17 4.51
CA ASP A 349 9.18 1.50 3.21
C ASP A 349 8.66 0.61 2.07
N ASN A 350 7.62 -0.19 2.35
CA ASN A 350 7.01 -1.18 1.45
C ASN A 350 7.98 -2.26 0.94
N LYS A 351 9.08 -2.54 1.66
CA LYS A 351 10.02 -3.61 1.34
C LYS A 351 10.04 -4.68 2.42
N GLY A 352 10.00 -5.95 2.01
CA GLY A 352 10.00 -7.04 2.98
C GLY A 352 10.39 -8.37 2.39
N GLN A 353 10.10 -9.42 3.16
CA GLN A 353 10.37 -10.82 2.83
C GLN A 353 9.11 -11.52 2.30
N ALA A 354 7.94 -11.10 2.75
CA ALA A 354 6.65 -11.59 2.27
C ALA A 354 5.80 -10.42 1.80
N LEU A 355 5.23 -10.53 0.60
CA LEU A 355 4.35 -9.54 -0.01
C LEU A 355 2.94 -10.11 -0.13
N ILE A 356 1.96 -9.37 0.38
CA ILE A 356 0.56 -9.76 0.38
C ILE A 356 -0.22 -8.83 -0.56
N TYR A 357 -0.86 -9.42 -1.57
CA TYR A 357 -1.67 -8.71 -2.55
C TYR A 357 -3.14 -9.05 -2.31
N PRO A 358 -3.96 -8.10 -1.79
CA PRO A 358 -5.33 -8.40 -1.36
C PRO A 358 -6.25 -8.96 -2.44
N TYR A 359 -6.07 -8.58 -3.70
CA TYR A 359 -7.06 -8.87 -4.72
C TYR A 359 -6.52 -8.88 -6.15
N TYR A 360 -6.60 -10.03 -6.81
CA TYR A 360 -6.61 -10.10 -8.26
C TYR A 360 -8.02 -10.40 -8.77
N THR A 361 -8.28 -9.99 -10.00
CA THR A 361 -9.50 -10.40 -10.71
C THR A 361 -9.29 -10.33 -12.22
N VAL A 362 -9.91 -11.26 -12.95
CA VAL A 362 -10.09 -11.16 -14.40
C VAL A 362 -11.55 -10.99 -14.81
N ARG A 363 -12.43 -10.85 -13.81
CA ARG A 363 -13.86 -10.66 -14.02
C ARG A 363 -14.10 -9.27 -14.63
N ASN A 364 -15.27 -9.11 -15.23
CA ASN A 364 -15.63 -7.89 -15.95
C ASN A 364 -14.62 -7.47 -17.04
N ASN A 365 -13.94 -8.45 -17.65
CA ASN A 365 -12.87 -8.25 -18.64
C ASN A 365 -11.67 -7.42 -18.13
N LEU A 366 -11.46 -7.37 -16.81
CA LEU A 366 -10.25 -6.78 -16.23
C LEU A 366 -9.04 -7.67 -16.49
N PHE A 367 -7.88 -7.05 -16.66
CA PHE A 367 -6.58 -7.73 -16.57
C PHE A 367 -5.92 -7.32 -15.25
N THR A 368 -5.32 -8.29 -14.56
CA THR A 368 -4.46 -7.99 -13.40
C THR A 368 -3.00 -8.00 -13.86
N LEU A 369 -2.32 -6.86 -13.86
CA LEU A 369 -0.88 -6.78 -14.08
C LEU A 369 -0.18 -6.81 -12.72
N ILE A 370 0.91 -7.57 -12.61
CA ILE A 370 1.64 -7.79 -11.36
C ILE A 370 3.11 -7.43 -11.61
N SER A 371 3.73 -6.75 -10.65
CA SER A 371 5.18 -6.56 -10.60
C SER A 371 5.74 -7.00 -9.26
N VAL A 372 6.96 -7.55 -9.28
CA VAL A 372 7.80 -7.71 -8.09
C VAL A 372 9.20 -7.24 -8.42
N THR A 373 9.79 -6.47 -7.52
CA THR A 373 11.16 -5.96 -7.61
C THR A 373 11.99 -6.54 -6.47
N ASN A 374 13.22 -6.95 -6.79
CA ASN A 374 14.22 -7.28 -5.79
C ASN A 374 15.14 -6.07 -5.56
N ASN A 375 14.96 -5.27 -4.51
CA ASN A 375 15.69 -4.01 -4.34
C ASN A 375 17.02 -4.18 -3.58
N ASN A 376 17.57 -5.40 -3.58
CA ASN A 376 18.77 -5.77 -2.84
C ASN A 376 19.90 -6.19 -3.80
N ASP A 377 21.15 -6.12 -3.33
CA ASP A 377 22.35 -6.53 -4.06
C ASP A 377 22.59 -8.06 -4.06
N ARG A 378 21.59 -8.82 -3.61
CA ARG A 378 21.59 -10.30 -3.52
C ARG A 378 20.53 -10.87 -4.46
N ALA A 379 20.86 -11.96 -5.14
CA ALA A 379 19.88 -12.72 -5.92
C ALA A 379 18.93 -13.46 -4.98
N LYS A 380 17.64 -13.54 -5.31
CA LYS A 380 16.60 -14.08 -4.42
C LYS A 380 15.89 -15.28 -5.04
N ALA A 381 15.67 -16.30 -4.23
CA ALA A 381 14.72 -17.37 -4.52
C ALA A 381 13.38 -17.03 -3.87
N VAL A 382 12.32 -16.98 -4.68
CA VAL A 382 11.02 -16.47 -4.28
C VAL A 382 9.94 -17.45 -4.72
N ARG A 383 8.94 -17.68 -3.87
CA ARG A 383 7.73 -18.42 -4.23
C ARG A 383 6.64 -17.43 -4.60
N VAL A 384 6.02 -17.62 -5.77
CA VAL A 384 4.85 -16.86 -6.23
C VAL A 384 3.65 -17.80 -6.20
N ALA A 385 2.63 -17.48 -5.40
CA ALA A 385 1.47 -18.33 -5.20
C ALA A 385 0.15 -17.54 -5.28
N PHE A 386 -0.78 -18.04 -6.09
CA PHE A 386 -2.12 -17.51 -6.29
C PHE A 386 -3.13 -18.39 -5.59
N TYR A 387 -4.10 -17.73 -4.96
CA TYR A 387 -5.14 -18.36 -4.18
C TYR A 387 -6.51 -17.87 -4.65
N GLU A 388 -7.51 -18.73 -4.64
CA GLU A 388 -8.90 -18.32 -4.89
C GLU A 388 -9.50 -17.66 -3.64
N GLY A 389 -10.44 -16.73 -3.84
CA GLY A 389 -10.91 -15.87 -2.74
C GLY A 389 -11.97 -16.47 -1.81
N GLN A 390 -12.53 -17.66 -2.06
CA GLN A 390 -13.53 -18.22 -1.13
C GLN A 390 -12.88 -18.76 0.16
N ASN A 391 -11.83 -19.57 0.03
CA ASN A 391 -11.25 -20.32 1.14
C ASN A 391 -9.70 -20.43 1.06
N ASP A 392 -9.03 -19.50 0.37
CA ASP A 392 -7.57 -19.46 0.23
C ASP A 392 -6.97 -20.76 -0.32
N ARG A 393 -7.65 -21.42 -1.26
CA ARG A 393 -7.13 -22.63 -1.91
C ARG A 393 -6.15 -22.25 -3.00
N GLU A 394 -4.97 -22.87 -3.01
CA GLU A 394 -3.93 -22.58 -4.00
C GLU A 394 -4.38 -23.03 -5.40
N VAL A 395 -4.32 -22.12 -6.37
CA VAL A 395 -4.76 -22.37 -7.76
C VAL A 395 -3.60 -22.36 -8.76
N LEU A 396 -2.49 -21.73 -8.40
CA LEU A 396 -1.24 -21.78 -9.15
C LEU A 396 -0.08 -21.35 -8.26
N ALA A 397 1.06 -22.04 -8.36
CA ALA A 397 2.30 -21.50 -7.82
C ALA A 397 3.54 -22.02 -8.54
N PHE A 398 4.63 -21.25 -8.44
CA PHE A 398 5.92 -21.57 -9.02
C PHE A 398 7.05 -20.86 -8.26
N ASN A 399 8.28 -21.28 -8.54
CA ASN A 399 9.47 -20.61 -8.00
C ASN A 399 9.96 -19.60 -9.02
N LEU A 400 10.26 -18.39 -8.55
CA LEU A 400 10.87 -17.28 -9.29
C LEU A 400 12.25 -17.00 -8.71
N TYR A 401 13.26 -16.87 -9.57
CA TYR A 401 14.61 -16.54 -9.17
C TYR A 401 14.99 -15.20 -9.79
N LEU A 402 15.20 -14.20 -8.93
CA LEU A 402 15.47 -12.82 -9.30
C LEU A 402 16.96 -12.52 -9.12
N SER A 403 17.58 -11.89 -10.11
CA SER A 403 18.92 -11.32 -9.93
C SER A 403 18.88 -10.07 -9.02
N PRO A 404 20.03 -9.55 -8.58
CA PRO A 404 20.08 -8.33 -7.76
C PRO A 404 19.57 -7.08 -8.47
N PHE A 405 18.47 -6.48 -8.02
CA PHE A 405 17.81 -5.32 -8.67
C PHE A 405 16.88 -5.61 -9.85
N ASP A 406 16.50 -6.88 -10.01
CA ASP A 406 15.59 -7.36 -11.06
C ASP A 406 14.14 -6.92 -10.83
N VAL A 407 13.39 -6.69 -11.92
CA VAL A 407 11.95 -6.43 -11.91
C VAL A 407 11.24 -7.49 -12.77
N TRP A 408 10.53 -8.42 -12.12
CA TRP A 408 9.68 -9.38 -12.80
C TRP A 408 8.25 -8.87 -12.92
N THR A 409 7.64 -9.01 -14.11
CA THR A 409 6.22 -8.69 -14.31
C THR A 409 5.43 -9.82 -14.95
N ALA A 410 4.14 -9.89 -14.66
CA ALA A 410 3.20 -10.78 -15.35
C ALA A 410 1.81 -10.16 -15.48
N ALA A 411 0.94 -10.81 -16.26
CA ALA A 411 -0.47 -10.46 -16.39
C ALA A 411 -1.35 -11.69 -16.19
N LEU A 412 -2.44 -11.54 -15.44
CA LEU A 412 -3.56 -12.45 -15.43
C LEU A 412 -4.59 -11.97 -16.45
N ILE A 413 -4.96 -12.86 -17.37
CA ILE A 413 -5.95 -12.60 -18.41
C ILE A 413 -7.09 -13.62 -18.31
N PRO A 414 -8.33 -13.22 -18.65
CA PRO A 414 -9.44 -14.16 -18.74
C PRO A 414 -9.21 -15.17 -19.88
N THR A 415 -9.52 -16.43 -19.62
CA THR A 415 -9.49 -17.52 -20.62
C THR A 415 -10.68 -18.45 -20.43
N GLU A 416 -10.90 -19.36 -21.37
CA GLU A 416 -11.76 -20.51 -21.17
C GLU A 416 -10.93 -21.71 -20.73
N ALA A 417 -11.53 -22.54 -19.87
CA ALA A 417 -10.95 -23.72 -19.29
C ALA A 417 -10.60 -24.78 -20.34
N ASP A 418 -9.31 -25.08 -20.51
CA ASP A 418 -8.85 -26.10 -21.47
C ASP A 418 -9.05 -27.52 -20.88
N PRO A 419 -9.93 -28.37 -21.45
CA PRO A 419 -10.16 -29.72 -20.94
C PRO A 419 -8.92 -30.61 -20.91
N ALA A 420 -7.87 -30.30 -21.69
CA ALA A 420 -6.61 -31.02 -21.66
C ALA A 420 -5.72 -30.63 -20.46
N ILE A 421 -5.96 -29.45 -19.86
CA ILE A 421 -5.18 -28.90 -18.75
C ILE A 421 -5.93 -29.10 -17.43
N VAL A 422 -7.15 -28.59 -17.32
CA VAL A 422 -7.92 -28.62 -16.07
C VAL A 422 -8.77 -29.90 -15.92
N GLY A 423 -8.97 -30.63 -17.01
CA GLY A 423 -9.77 -31.85 -17.06
C GLY A 423 -11.16 -31.63 -17.65
N ALA A 424 -11.72 -32.71 -18.24
CA ALA A 424 -12.94 -32.65 -19.04
C ALA A 424 -14.20 -32.17 -18.28
N ASN A 425 -14.21 -32.23 -16.95
CA ASN A 425 -15.35 -31.78 -16.14
C ASN A 425 -15.50 -30.26 -16.10
N PHE A 426 -14.43 -29.53 -16.40
CA PHE A 426 -14.38 -28.07 -16.33
C PHE A 426 -14.37 -27.40 -17.71
N ALA A 427 -14.44 -28.20 -18.78
CA ALA A 427 -14.31 -27.73 -20.16
C ALA A 427 -15.24 -26.55 -20.48
N GLY A 428 -14.66 -25.44 -20.95
CA GLY A 428 -15.41 -24.25 -21.38
C GLY A 428 -15.98 -23.37 -20.26
N GLN A 429 -15.66 -23.67 -18.99
CA GLN A 429 -15.90 -22.72 -17.89
C GLN A 429 -14.94 -21.54 -17.99
N GLN A 430 -15.30 -20.40 -17.38
CA GLN A 430 -14.38 -19.27 -17.28
C GLN A 430 -13.19 -19.63 -16.37
N SER A 431 -11.99 -19.20 -16.76
CA SER A 431 -10.74 -19.52 -16.08
C SER A 431 -9.75 -18.36 -16.23
N VAL A 432 -8.57 -18.51 -15.65
CA VAL A 432 -7.50 -17.51 -15.64
C VAL A 432 -6.23 -18.08 -16.26
N LYS A 433 -5.53 -17.25 -17.02
CA LYS A 433 -4.20 -17.55 -17.52
C LYS A 433 -3.20 -16.49 -17.09
N LEU A 434 -2.12 -16.91 -16.44
CA LEU A 434 -0.94 -16.11 -16.20
C LEU A 434 -0.07 -16.10 -17.45
N ILE A 435 0.27 -14.92 -17.95
CA ILE A 435 1.22 -14.71 -19.03
C ILE A 435 2.33 -13.78 -18.56
N SER A 436 3.52 -13.94 -19.13
CA SER A 436 4.62 -13.02 -18.90
C SER A 436 5.49 -12.98 -20.16
N SER A 437 6.01 -11.81 -20.47
CA SER A 437 7.10 -11.62 -21.44
C SER A 437 8.46 -11.48 -20.75
N ASP A 438 8.46 -11.50 -19.42
CA ASP A 438 9.63 -11.38 -18.60
C ASP A 438 10.47 -12.66 -18.69
N LYS A 439 11.78 -12.50 -18.56
CA LYS A 439 12.76 -13.57 -18.79
C LYS A 439 13.42 -14.05 -17.50
N SER A 440 13.14 -13.44 -16.33
CA SER A 440 13.64 -13.94 -15.04
C SER A 440 13.29 -15.42 -14.90
N CYS A 441 14.21 -16.18 -14.31
CA CYS A 441 14.08 -17.63 -14.31
C CYS A 441 12.89 -18.09 -13.46
N THR A 442 11.94 -18.80 -14.06
CA THR A 442 10.89 -19.52 -13.35
C THR A 442 11.14 -21.02 -13.37
N VAL A 443 10.74 -21.69 -12.28
CA VAL A 443 10.67 -23.15 -12.23
C VAL A 443 9.25 -23.59 -11.85
N PRO A 444 8.58 -24.40 -12.69
CA PRO A 444 9.09 -24.90 -13.99
C PRO A 444 9.28 -23.78 -15.03
N THR A 445 10.09 -24.04 -16.06
CA THR A 445 10.27 -23.11 -17.20
C THR A 445 8.99 -23.12 -18.02
N ILE A 446 8.09 -22.17 -17.77
CA ILE A 446 6.73 -22.22 -18.35
C ILE A 446 6.34 -20.94 -19.09
N LEU A 447 7.04 -19.83 -18.86
CA LEU A 447 6.70 -18.54 -19.45
C LEU A 447 7.41 -18.27 -20.79
N GLU A 448 8.33 -19.13 -21.22
CA GLU A 448 8.96 -19.02 -22.54
C GLU A 448 7.93 -19.26 -23.66
N ASN A 449 7.80 -18.29 -24.58
CA ASN A 449 6.92 -18.29 -25.77
C ASN A 449 5.43 -17.98 -25.53
N PHE A 450 5.04 -17.28 -24.45
CA PHE A 450 3.65 -16.82 -24.23
C PHE A 450 2.59 -17.94 -24.18
N ILE A 451 2.97 -19.20 -23.88
CA ILE A 451 2.01 -20.30 -23.76
C ILE A 451 1.09 -20.08 -22.55
N GLY A 452 1.64 -19.47 -21.49
CA GLY A 452 0.94 -19.09 -20.27
C GLY A 452 0.64 -20.27 -19.35
N LEU A 453 0.33 -19.95 -18.09
CA LEU A 453 -0.06 -20.90 -17.05
C LEU A 453 -1.53 -20.73 -16.73
N GLU A 454 -2.32 -21.75 -17.01
CA GLU A 454 -3.72 -21.76 -16.58
C GLU A 454 -3.83 -22.11 -15.10
N PHE A 455 -4.74 -21.46 -14.39
CA PHE A 455 -5.07 -21.79 -13.01
C PHE A 455 -5.79 -23.14 -12.95
N LEU A 456 -5.57 -23.88 -11.86
CA LEU A 456 -5.98 -25.27 -11.73
C LEU A 456 -6.86 -25.46 -10.48
N PRO A 457 -7.89 -26.32 -10.50
CA PRO A 457 -8.78 -26.54 -9.36
C PRO A 457 -8.23 -27.55 -8.35
N PHE A 458 -6.93 -27.85 -8.37
CA PHE A 458 -6.35 -29.01 -7.70
C PHE A 458 -6.44 -28.95 -6.17
N ALA A 459 -6.46 -27.76 -5.58
CA ALA A 459 -6.50 -27.59 -4.13
C ALA A 459 -7.92 -27.50 -3.54
N PHE A 460 -8.97 -27.54 -4.37
CA PHE A 460 -10.36 -27.45 -3.89
C PHE A 460 -11.32 -28.44 -4.55
N SER A 461 -10.82 -29.32 -5.42
CA SER A 461 -11.63 -30.34 -6.09
C SER A 461 -11.08 -31.75 -5.85
N GLY A 462 -11.90 -32.76 -6.15
CA GLY A 462 -11.50 -34.16 -5.99
C GLY A 462 -11.19 -34.52 -4.53
N ASP A 463 -9.96 -34.98 -4.26
CA ASP A 463 -9.54 -35.36 -2.90
C ASP A 463 -9.38 -34.15 -1.95
N PHE A 464 -9.34 -32.93 -2.50
CA PHE A 464 -9.26 -31.67 -1.75
C PHE A 464 -10.58 -30.89 -1.75
N ASP A 465 -11.70 -31.56 -2.02
CA ASP A 465 -13.04 -30.98 -1.90
C ASP A 465 -13.24 -30.38 -0.50
N ASP A 466 -13.50 -29.08 -0.46
CA ASP A 466 -13.70 -28.30 0.76
C ASP A 466 -15.19 -28.14 1.13
N GLY A 467 -16.07 -28.84 0.40
CA GLY A 467 -17.53 -28.80 0.61
C GLY A 467 -18.21 -27.60 -0.04
N LEU A 468 -17.45 -26.73 -0.71
CA LEU A 468 -17.96 -25.61 -1.50
C LEU A 468 -18.15 -26.03 -2.98
N LEU A 469 -18.47 -25.05 -3.84
CA LEU A 469 -18.54 -25.30 -5.28
C LEU A 469 -17.13 -25.58 -5.83
N GLN A 470 -17.03 -26.53 -6.76
CA GLN A 470 -15.76 -26.92 -7.38
C GLN A 470 -15.58 -26.32 -8.78
N ASP A 471 -16.34 -25.29 -9.15
CA ASP A 471 -16.24 -24.68 -10.49
C ASP A 471 -14.95 -23.86 -10.67
N MET A 472 -14.56 -23.67 -11.94
CA MET A 472 -13.43 -22.82 -12.29
C MET A 472 -13.72 -21.33 -12.07
N GLU A 473 -14.97 -20.95 -11.79
CA GLU A 473 -15.29 -19.54 -11.55
C GLU A 473 -14.60 -19.03 -10.27
N ARG A 474 -14.37 -19.91 -9.28
CA ARG A 474 -13.55 -19.63 -8.08
C ARG A 474 -12.17 -19.06 -8.41
N VAL A 475 -11.54 -19.52 -9.50
CA VAL A 475 -10.17 -19.09 -9.82
C VAL A 475 -10.11 -17.72 -10.49
N THR A 476 -11.26 -17.12 -10.82
CA THR A 476 -11.34 -15.84 -11.55
C THR A 476 -11.06 -14.60 -10.71
N GLU A 477 -11.04 -14.75 -9.38
CA GLU A 477 -10.73 -13.71 -8.42
C GLU A 477 -10.22 -14.30 -7.10
N GLY A 478 -9.34 -13.59 -6.40
CA GLY A 478 -8.70 -14.07 -5.17
C GLY A 478 -7.51 -13.22 -4.78
N HIS A 479 -6.49 -13.78 -4.13
CA HIS A 479 -5.31 -13.05 -3.68
C HIS A 479 -4.00 -13.71 -4.13
N LEU A 480 -2.89 -12.99 -3.96
CA LEU A 480 -1.55 -13.45 -4.32
C LEU A 480 -0.61 -13.24 -3.13
N GLU A 481 0.29 -14.21 -2.93
CA GLU A 481 1.37 -14.14 -1.96
C GLU A 481 2.71 -14.35 -2.68
N ILE A 482 3.69 -13.51 -2.35
CA ILE A 482 5.06 -13.66 -2.82
C ILE A 482 5.99 -13.73 -1.62
N ILE A 483 6.65 -14.86 -1.42
CA ILE A 483 7.45 -15.14 -0.21
C ILE A 483 8.90 -15.45 -0.59
N GLU A 484 9.83 -14.72 0.01
CA GLU A 484 11.26 -14.97 -0.04
C GLU A 484 11.59 -16.30 0.65
N MET A 485 12.32 -17.16 -0.08
CA MET A 485 12.76 -18.46 0.42
C MET A 485 14.22 -18.49 0.86
N GLY A 486 15.01 -17.49 0.45
CA GLY A 486 16.42 -17.32 0.78
C GLY A 486 17.17 -16.58 -0.34
N ASP A 487 18.39 -16.13 -0.02
CA ASP A 487 19.28 -15.51 -0.99
C ASP A 487 20.09 -16.58 -1.73
N LEU A 488 20.10 -16.53 -3.06
CA LEU A 488 20.96 -17.38 -3.88
C LEU A 488 22.42 -16.94 -3.75
N ILE A 489 23.33 -17.91 -3.73
CA ILE A 489 24.79 -17.67 -3.71
C ILE A 489 25.53 -18.53 -4.73
N GLY A 490 26.75 -18.11 -5.09
CA GLY A 490 27.62 -18.87 -5.99
C GLY A 490 27.02 -19.03 -7.38
N SER A 491 27.19 -20.21 -7.99
CA SER A 491 26.82 -20.44 -9.39
C SER A 491 25.33 -20.29 -9.68
N ASP A 492 24.45 -20.51 -8.70
CA ASP A 492 23.00 -20.34 -8.92
C ASP A 492 22.58 -18.87 -8.85
N ALA A 493 23.29 -18.04 -8.07
CA ALA A 493 23.13 -16.59 -8.15
C ALA A 493 23.58 -16.08 -9.51
N ASP A 494 24.78 -16.50 -9.96
CA ASP A 494 25.31 -16.13 -11.28
C ASP A 494 24.37 -16.54 -12.43
N ALA A 495 23.62 -17.64 -12.28
CA ALA A 495 22.66 -18.12 -13.28
C ALA A 495 21.47 -17.16 -13.51
N THR A 496 21.13 -16.33 -12.51
CA THR A 496 20.02 -15.36 -12.61
C THR A 496 20.44 -14.08 -13.35
N VAL A 497 21.73 -13.77 -13.41
CA VAL A 497 22.22 -12.50 -13.97
C VAL A 497 21.93 -12.42 -15.47
N HIS A 498 21.35 -11.30 -15.88
CA HIS A 498 20.92 -11.02 -17.24
C HIS A 498 22.06 -10.58 -18.16
N ASP A 499 22.01 -11.03 -19.42
CA ASP A 499 22.85 -10.53 -20.50
C ASP A 499 22.33 -9.18 -21.06
N PRO A 500 23.05 -8.51 -21.99
CA PRO A 500 22.59 -7.27 -22.60
C PRO A 500 21.28 -7.35 -23.40
N ASN A 501 20.73 -8.55 -23.65
CA ASN A 501 19.43 -8.78 -24.28
C ASN A 501 18.34 -9.12 -23.24
N GLY A 502 18.65 -8.96 -21.95
CA GLY A 502 17.75 -9.29 -20.85
C GLY A 502 17.51 -10.77 -20.70
N VAL A 503 18.45 -11.65 -21.07
CA VAL A 503 18.29 -13.11 -20.91
C VAL A 503 19.17 -13.58 -19.73
N PRO A 504 18.62 -14.27 -18.71
CA PRO A 504 19.44 -14.83 -17.64
C PRO A 504 20.47 -15.83 -18.14
N SER A 505 21.57 -15.93 -17.40
CA SER A 505 22.73 -16.74 -17.81
C SER A 505 22.45 -18.24 -17.88
N ASP A 506 21.66 -18.82 -16.98
CA ASP A 506 21.38 -20.28 -16.98
C ASP A 506 20.08 -20.70 -16.26
N CYS A 507 18.90 -20.29 -16.78
CA CYS A 507 17.62 -20.77 -16.25
C CYS A 507 17.44 -22.30 -16.39
N ALA A 508 18.05 -22.91 -17.41
CA ALA A 508 17.99 -24.35 -17.62
C ALA A 508 18.70 -25.10 -16.48
N GLY A 509 19.81 -24.58 -15.97
CA GLY A 509 20.50 -25.08 -14.79
C GLY A 509 19.65 -25.03 -13.53
N LEU A 510 18.97 -23.90 -13.28
CA LEU A 510 18.05 -23.76 -12.14
C LEU A 510 16.88 -24.74 -12.22
N ASN A 511 16.30 -24.93 -13.41
CA ASN A 511 15.26 -25.94 -13.62
C ASN A 511 15.81 -27.36 -13.43
N ALA A 512 16.99 -27.68 -13.96
CA ALA A 512 17.63 -28.98 -13.83
C ALA A 512 17.92 -29.37 -12.37
N ASN A 513 18.16 -28.40 -11.49
CA ASN A 513 18.34 -28.64 -10.06
C ASN A 513 17.10 -29.29 -9.39
N TRP A 514 15.90 -29.17 -9.99
CA TRP A 514 14.65 -29.78 -9.52
C TRP A 514 14.24 -31.06 -10.29
N LEU A 515 15.03 -31.51 -11.27
CA LEU A 515 14.68 -32.65 -12.12
C LEU A 515 15.34 -33.96 -11.65
N PRO A 516 14.57 -35.07 -11.54
CA PRO A 516 15.14 -36.36 -11.17
C PRO A 516 15.97 -36.96 -12.32
N PRO A 517 16.96 -37.83 -12.04
CA PRO A 517 17.35 -38.32 -10.72
C PRO A 517 18.53 -37.57 -10.09
N THR A 518 19.00 -36.48 -10.71
CA THR A 518 20.29 -35.82 -10.34
C THR A 518 20.15 -34.37 -9.88
N GLY A 519 18.94 -33.82 -9.85
CA GLY A 519 18.70 -32.45 -9.39
C GLY A 519 19.10 -32.28 -7.93
N LYS A 520 20.08 -31.42 -7.66
CA LYS A 520 20.64 -31.25 -6.31
C LYS A 520 19.61 -30.79 -5.27
N TRP A 521 18.61 -30.02 -5.69
CA TRP A 521 17.56 -29.53 -4.78
C TRP A 521 16.49 -30.59 -4.48
N LEU A 522 16.48 -31.72 -5.20
CA LEU A 522 15.67 -32.88 -4.79
C LEU A 522 16.26 -33.58 -3.56
N ASP A 523 17.59 -33.51 -3.38
CA ASP A 523 18.28 -34.10 -2.24
C ASP A 523 18.34 -33.12 -1.06
N ASP A 524 18.74 -31.88 -1.31
CA ASP A 524 18.80 -30.80 -0.33
C ASP A 524 18.48 -29.45 -0.99
N PRO A 525 17.30 -28.88 -0.74
CA PRO A 525 16.88 -27.64 -1.37
C PRO A 525 17.63 -26.42 -0.85
N SER A 526 18.46 -26.53 0.19
CA SER A 526 19.26 -25.41 0.73
C SER A 526 20.62 -25.22 0.05
N ILE A 527 21.03 -26.14 -0.82
CA ILE A 527 22.32 -26.03 -1.53
C ILE A 527 22.35 -24.73 -2.35
N ASN A 528 23.41 -23.93 -2.15
CA ASN A 528 23.62 -22.61 -2.74
C ASN A 528 22.57 -21.55 -2.35
N LEU A 529 21.94 -21.70 -1.18
CA LEU A 529 21.19 -20.63 -0.54
C LEU A 529 21.84 -20.18 0.77
N GLN A 530 21.61 -18.92 1.11
CA GLN A 530 21.90 -18.33 2.40
C GLN A 530 20.57 -17.88 3.04
N ALA A 531 20.49 -17.99 4.36
CA ALA A 531 19.35 -17.47 5.11
C ALA A 531 19.24 -15.94 4.94
N PRO A 532 18.01 -15.41 4.79
CA PRO A 532 17.80 -13.98 4.63
C PRO A 532 18.13 -13.23 5.93
N ASP A 533 18.49 -11.95 5.80
CA ASP A 533 18.89 -11.10 6.94
C ASP A 533 17.71 -10.57 7.78
N GLY A 534 16.48 -10.89 7.39
CA GLY A 534 15.25 -10.46 8.05
C GLY A 534 14.68 -9.12 7.54
N THR A 535 15.44 -8.34 6.77
CA THR A 535 14.98 -7.09 6.15
C THR A 535 14.27 -7.33 4.82
N GLY A 536 14.69 -8.38 4.09
CA GLY A 536 14.15 -8.76 2.80
C GLY A 536 14.67 -7.88 1.66
N GLY A 537 13.79 -7.03 1.14
CA GLY A 537 14.07 -6.17 -0.03
C GLY A 537 13.17 -6.45 -1.23
N LEU A 538 12.20 -7.36 -1.10
CA LEU A 538 11.15 -7.53 -2.10
C LEU A 538 10.12 -6.42 -1.95
N GLN A 539 9.61 -5.95 -3.09
CA GLN A 539 8.48 -5.05 -3.19
C GLN A 539 7.64 -5.44 -4.39
N GLY A 540 6.38 -5.05 -4.44
CA GLY A 540 5.63 -5.15 -5.68
C GLY A 540 4.32 -4.40 -5.69
N SER A 541 3.69 -4.37 -6.85
CA SER A 541 2.45 -3.64 -7.11
C SER A 541 1.56 -4.39 -8.08
N VAL A 542 0.28 -4.04 -8.08
CA VAL A 542 -0.73 -4.57 -9.00
C VAL A 542 -1.46 -3.44 -9.72
N HIS A 543 -1.82 -3.67 -10.98
CA HIS A 543 -2.78 -2.87 -11.71
C HIS A 543 -3.99 -3.72 -12.12
N LEU A 544 -5.19 -3.15 -11.97
CA LEU A 544 -6.45 -3.71 -12.43
C LEU A 544 -6.91 -2.89 -13.64
N VAL A 545 -6.66 -3.40 -14.83
CA VAL A 545 -6.83 -2.66 -16.09
C VAL A 545 -8.08 -3.13 -16.83
N GLY A 546 -9.02 -2.22 -17.02
CA GLY A 546 -10.21 -2.40 -17.86
C GLY A 546 -10.01 -1.71 -19.21
N VAL A 547 -9.52 -2.46 -20.21
CA VAL A 547 -9.19 -1.87 -21.52
C VAL A 547 -10.44 -1.33 -22.23
N GLU A 548 -11.56 -2.05 -22.16
CA GLU A 548 -12.82 -1.62 -22.80
C GLU A 548 -13.48 -0.43 -22.08
N ASP A 549 -13.20 -0.28 -20.78
CA ASP A 549 -13.73 0.80 -19.95
C ASP A 549 -12.79 2.00 -19.85
N GLY A 550 -11.55 1.91 -20.33
CA GLY A 550 -10.54 2.97 -20.17
C GLY A 550 -10.16 3.24 -18.71
N ILE A 551 -10.21 2.23 -17.85
CA ILE A 551 -9.86 2.36 -16.43
C ILE A 551 -8.57 1.60 -16.09
N ASP A 552 -7.78 2.17 -15.19
CA ASP A 552 -6.67 1.53 -14.50
C ASP A 552 -6.75 1.93 -13.03
N MET A 553 -6.50 0.98 -12.14
CA MET A 553 -6.44 1.16 -10.70
C MET A 553 -5.27 0.37 -10.17
N SER A 554 -4.43 0.99 -9.34
CA SER A 554 -3.24 0.33 -8.80
C SER A 554 -3.22 0.32 -7.28
N TYR A 555 -2.49 -0.65 -6.73
CA TYR A 555 -2.15 -0.68 -5.31
C TYR A 555 -0.78 -1.36 -5.11
N ASP A 556 -0.10 -1.02 -4.03
CA ASP A 556 1.15 -1.66 -3.62
C ASP A 556 0.88 -2.88 -2.72
N ALA A 557 1.72 -3.90 -2.82
CA ALA A 557 1.66 -5.07 -1.94
C ALA A 557 2.01 -4.67 -0.51
N THR A 558 1.34 -5.28 0.46
CA THR A 558 1.73 -5.11 1.87
C THR A 558 2.91 -6.01 2.19
N ALA A 559 4.04 -5.40 2.55
CA ALA A 559 5.29 -6.09 2.83
C ALA A 559 5.47 -6.39 4.33
N ILE A 560 5.94 -7.59 4.64
CA ILE A 560 6.28 -8.04 6.00
C ILE A 560 7.79 -8.16 6.13
N ILE A 561 8.37 -7.51 7.14
CA ILE A 561 9.76 -7.72 7.56
C ILE A 561 9.83 -8.66 8.77
N GLY A 562 10.96 -9.36 8.94
CA GLY A 562 11.16 -10.33 10.01
C GLY A 562 10.26 -11.55 9.91
N PHE A 563 9.78 -11.89 8.71
CA PHE A 563 8.92 -13.04 8.44
C PHE A 563 9.66 -14.36 8.70
N ASN A 564 10.87 -14.50 8.16
CA ASN A 564 11.71 -15.68 8.35
C ASN A 564 13.21 -15.33 8.39
N THR A 565 13.99 -16.12 9.12
CA THR A 565 15.45 -15.98 9.30
C THR A 565 16.20 -17.25 8.90
N GLU A 566 15.53 -18.20 8.24
CA GLU A 566 16.03 -19.50 7.81
C GLU A 566 15.78 -19.68 6.31
N VAL A 567 16.52 -20.61 5.67
CA VAL A 567 16.24 -21.01 4.29
C VAL A 567 15.01 -21.93 4.27
N ILE A 568 13.98 -21.53 3.53
CA ILE A 568 12.71 -22.26 3.38
C ILE A 568 12.43 -22.62 1.91
N HIS A 569 13.48 -22.76 1.11
CA HIS A 569 13.41 -23.14 -0.30
C HIS A 569 12.76 -24.52 -0.47
N SER A 570 11.72 -24.57 -1.29
CA SER A 570 10.88 -25.75 -1.49
C SER A 570 10.66 -26.03 -2.98
N ARG A 571 10.15 -27.23 -3.27
CA ARG A 571 9.93 -27.66 -4.64
C ARG A 571 8.75 -26.90 -5.26
N PRO A 572 8.82 -26.54 -6.55
CA PRO A 572 7.63 -26.06 -7.25
C PRO A 572 6.48 -27.08 -7.17
N GLY A 573 5.32 -26.61 -6.75
CA GLY A 573 4.11 -27.42 -6.51
C GLY A 573 3.93 -27.91 -5.06
N ASP A 574 4.92 -27.71 -4.18
CA ASP A 574 4.68 -27.83 -2.74
C ASP A 574 3.82 -26.65 -2.27
N LEU A 575 2.87 -26.88 -1.35
CA LEU A 575 2.00 -25.85 -0.76
C LEU A 575 2.73 -24.94 0.25
N LEU A 576 4.02 -25.20 0.48
CA LEU A 576 4.90 -24.44 1.35
C LEU A 576 6.06 -23.86 0.54
N PRO A 577 6.63 -22.70 0.93
CA PRO A 577 6.16 -21.88 2.04
C PRO A 577 4.86 -21.12 1.75
N ASN A 578 4.19 -20.70 2.82
CA ASN A 578 2.99 -19.85 2.85
C ASN A 578 3.01 -19.05 4.17
N LEU A 579 1.94 -18.32 4.52
CA LEU A 579 1.91 -17.50 5.75
C LEU A 579 2.14 -18.27 7.06
N SER A 580 1.84 -19.57 7.10
CA SER A 580 2.15 -20.41 8.27
C SER A 580 3.65 -20.77 8.40
N SER A 581 4.46 -20.44 7.40
CA SER A 581 5.91 -20.73 7.35
C SER A 581 6.77 -19.66 8.02
N ALA A 582 6.17 -18.66 8.66
CA ALA A 582 6.91 -17.68 9.44
C ALA A 582 7.71 -18.34 10.57
N SER A 583 8.92 -17.84 10.86
CA SER A 583 9.74 -18.34 11.98
C SER A 583 9.65 -17.44 13.23
N THR A 584 9.23 -16.19 13.07
CA THR A 584 9.19 -15.19 14.15
C THR A 584 7.83 -15.15 14.84
N ALA A 585 7.78 -15.40 16.15
CA ALA A 585 6.55 -15.30 16.96
C ALA A 585 6.38 -13.95 17.69
N THR A 586 7.34 -13.04 17.57
CA THR A 586 7.29 -11.72 18.19
C THR A 586 7.00 -10.65 17.16
N THR A 587 6.04 -9.77 17.42
CA THR A 587 5.68 -8.65 16.54
C THR A 587 5.99 -7.31 17.18
N VAL A 588 6.15 -6.28 16.35
CA VAL A 588 6.09 -4.86 16.76
C VAL A 588 4.91 -4.21 16.04
N ILE A 589 3.88 -3.78 16.78
CA ILE A 589 2.60 -3.30 16.23
C ILE A 589 2.19 -2.01 16.93
N GLU A 590 1.88 -0.98 16.12
CA GLU A 590 1.26 0.26 16.57
C GLU A 590 -0.25 0.05 16.77
N THR A 591 -0.81 0.57 17.86
CA THR A 591 -2.20 0.35 18.26
C THR A 591 -2.79 1.61 18.88
N ASP A 592 -4.09 1.62 19.16
CA ASP A 592 -4.74 2.73 19.88
C ASP A 592 -4.19 2.99 21.31
N ALA A 593 -3.47 2.03 21.89
CA ALA A 593 -2.77 2.18 23.17
C ALA A 593 -1.27 2.47 23.03
N GLY A 594 -0.76 2.63 21.80
CA GLY A 594 0.65 2.88 21.46
C GLY A 594 1.35 1.70 20.78
N LEU A 595 2.67 1.81 20.65
CA LEU A 595 3.55 0.80 20.03
C LEU A 595 3.89 -0.33 21.01
N PHE A 596 3.56 -1.57 20.65
CA PHE A 596 3.82 -2.75 21.48
C PHE A 596 4.69 -3.79 20.79
N GLN A 597 5.63 -4.35 21.55
CA GLN A 597 6.32 -5.59 21.22
C GLN A 597 5.63 -6.75 21.94
N THR A 598 5.11 -7.71 21.18
CA THR A 598 4.29 -8.82 21.71
C THR A 598 4.82 -10.14 21.20
N THR A 599 5.01 -11.12 22.09
CA THR A 599 5.26 -12.52 21.71
C THR A 599 3.96 -13.30 21.76
N TRP A 600 3.61 -13.91 20.63
CA TRP A 600 2.39 -14.69 20.45
C TRP A 600 2.65 -16.18 20.65
N GLU A 601 1.57 -16.97 20.79
CA GLU A 601 1.66 -18.42 20.97
C GLU A 601 2.34 -19.15 19.80
N SER A 602 2.22 -18.62 18.58
CA SER A 602 2.82 -19.19 17.37
C SER A 602 3.26 -18.09 16.38
N PRO A 603 4.19 -18.39 15.46
CA PRO A 603 4.52 -17.48 14.35
C PRO A 603 3.33 -17.16 13.46
N LEU A 604 2.40 -18.10 13.25
CA LEU A 604 1.15 -17.83 12.52
C LEU A 604 0.30 -16.77 13.24
N ASN A 605 0.17 -16.84 14.58
CA ASN A 605 -0.54 -15.82 15.35
C ASN A 605 0.17 -14.46 15.27
N ALA A 606 1.51 -14.44 15.15
CA ALA A 606 2.26 -13.22 14.89
C ALA A 606 1.90 -12.60 13.53
N VAL A 607 1.87 -13.40 12.46
CA VAL A 607 1.41 -12.94 11.13
C VAL A 607 -0.02 -12.42 11.20
N THR A 608 -0.95 -13.17 11.80
CA THR A 608 -2.34 -12.75 11.96
C THR A 608 -2.47 -11.44 12.72
N ALA A 609 -1.71 -11.25 13.82
CA ALA A 609 -1.75 -10.03 14.62
C ALA A 609 -1.33 -8.78 13.82
N LEU A 610 -0.45 -8.91 12.83
CA LEU A 610 -0.09 -7.79 11.94
C LEU A 610 -1.28 -7.22 11.18
N PHE A 611 -2.29 -8.04 10.90
CA PHE A 611 -3.47 -7.65 10.14
C PHE A 611 -4.71 -7.43 11.01
N MET A 612 -4.68 -7.74 12.31
CA MET A 612 -5.83 -7.56 13.19
C MET A 612 -6.30 -6.10 13.24
N GLN A 613 -7.57 -5.86 12.88
CA GLN A 613 -8.25 -4.57 12.93
C GLN A 613 -9.56 -4.70 13.71
N ALA A 614 -9.81 -3.75 14.61
CA ALA A 614 -11.10 -3.63 15.28
C ALA A 614 -12.12 -2.94 14.37
N GLN A 615 -11.68 -1.96 13.57
CA GLN A 615 -12.53 -1.20 12.66
C GLN A 615 -11.80 -0.91 11.34
N VAL A 616 -12.55 -0.90 10.25
CA VAL A 616 -12.07 -0.51 8.92
C VAL A 616 -13.03 0.52 8.32
N HIS A 617 -12.48 1.54 7.66
CA HIS A 617 -13.23 2.70 7.16
C HIS A 617 -12.84 3.01 5.72
N ASN A 618 -13.81 3.54 4.97
CA ASN A 618 -13.59 4.09 3.63
C ASN A 618 -14.59 5.19 3.32
N ASP A 619 -14.19 6.07 2.41
CA ASP A 619 -15.11 7.01 1.77
C ASP A 619 -15.83 6.35 0.60
N TYR A 620 -17.06 6.80 0.33
CA TYR A 620 -17.86 6.30 -0.78
C TYR A 620 -18.54 7.43 -1.53
N THR A 621 -18.78 7.17 -2.81
CA THR A 621 -19.60 8.00 -3.68
C THR A 621 -20.30 7.14 -4.73
N ILE A 622 -21.61 7.32 -4.84
CA ILE A 622 -22.53 6.62 -5.74
C ILE A 622 -23.41 7.62 -6.48
N GLU A 623 -22.90 8.85 -6.63
CA GLU A 623 -23.58 9.99 -7.21
C GLU A 623 -24.01 9.71 -8.68
N PRO A 624 -25.33 9.63 -8.97
CA PRO A 624 -25.81 9.24 -10.30
C PRO A 624 -25.45 10.25 -11.40
N SER A 625 -25.28 11.53 -11.05
CA SER A 625 -24.98 12.58 -12.03
C SER A 625 -23.61 12.44 -12.70
N ILE A 626 -22.69 11.69 -12.09
CA ILE A 626 -21.36 11.35 -12.63
C ILE A 626 -21.18 9.83 -12.76
N ASN A 627 -22.30 9.09 -12.70
CA ASN A 627 -22.36 7.63 -12.73
C ASN A 627 -21.30 6.99 -11.81
N ALA A 628 -21.15 7.52 -10.61
CA ALA A 628 -20.16 7.03 -9.66
C ALA A 628 -20.56 5.66 -9.12
N GLN A 629 -19.57 4.80 -8.97
CA GLN A 629 -19.68 3.48 -8.34
C GLN A 629 -18.59 3.36 -7.29
N THR A 630 -18.91 2.73 -6.17
CA THR A 630 -17.92 2.36 -5.15
C THR A 630 -18.05 0.87 -4.85
N GLU A 631 -16.94 0.15 -4.84
CA GLU A 631 -16.85 -1.23 -4.34
C GLU A 631 -15.77 -1.34 -3.28
N TRP A 632 -16.08 -2.04 -2.19
CA TRP A 632 -15.18 -2.21 -1.05
C TRP A 632 -14.68 -3.64 -0.96
N VAL A 633 -13.38 -3.84 -1.13
CA VAL A 633 -12.69 -5.13 -1.00
C VAL A 633 -12.09 -5.28 0.40
N ASN A 634 -12.39 -6.39 1.06
CA ASN A 634 -11.76 -6.84 2.31
C ASN A 634 -11.18 -8.23 2.10
N PHE A 635 -9.92 -8.41 2.44
CA PHE A 635 -9.19 -9.68 2.44
C PHE A 635 -8.77 -10.06 3.86
N PHE A 636 -8.98 -11.32 4.21
CA PHE A 636 -8.69 -11.94 5.50
C PHE A 636 -7.52 -12.92 5.38
N PRO A 637 -6.25 -12.46 5.39
CA PRO A 637 -5.10 -13.23 4.90
C PRO A 637 -4.82 -14.55 5.60
N THR A 638 -5.24 -14.70 6.85
CA THR A 638 -4.97 -15.92 7.61
C THR A 638 -6.21 -16.74 7.91
N ARG A 639 -7.36 -16.42 7.29
CA ARG A 639 -8.66 -17.02 7.64
C ARG A 639 -8.64 -18.54 7.55
N SER A 640 -8.21 -19.10 6.43
CA SER A 640 -8.19 -20.55 6.20
C SER A 640 -7.43 -21.32 7.29
N TYR A 641 -6.35 -20.77 7.85
CA TYR A 641 -5.60 -21.41 8.94
C TYR A 641 -6.38 -21.54 10.25
N TYR A 642 -7.48 -20.81 10.42
CA TYR A 642 -8.34 -20.86 11.61
C TYR A 642 -9.72 -21.46 11.32
N THR A 643 -10.16 -21.51 10.07
CA THR A 643 -11.53 -21.93 9.70
C THR A 643 -11.60 -23.20 8.86
N ASP A 644 -10.55 -23.53 8.11
CA ASP A 644 -10.51 -24.69 7.22
C ASP A 644 -9.85 -25.88 7.93
N PRO A 645 -10.54 -27.03 8.10
CA PRO A 645 -9.97 -28.21 8.74
C PRO A 645 -8.67 -28.74 8.11
N LEU A 646 -8.44 -28.50 6.81
CA LEU A 646 -7.20 -28.91 6.14
C LEU A 646 -5.98 -28.20 6.76
N PHE A 647 -6.14 -26.92 7.13
CA PHE A 647 -5.05 -26.09 7.64
C PHE A 647 -5.07 -25.96 9.17
N SER A 648 -6.25 -25.73 9.75
CA SER A 648 -6.43 -25.53 11.19
C SER A 648 -6.29 -26.82 12.00
N GLN A 649 -6.42 -27.98 11.35
CA GLN A 649 -6.53 -29.30 11.99
C GLN A 649 -7.65 -29.36 13.04
N SER A 650 -8.69 -28.53 12.87
CA SER A 650 -9.82 -28.39 13.77
C SER A 650 -11.13 -28.32 12.97
N GLU A 651 -12.14 -29.06 13.42
CA GLU A 651 -13.50 -29.02 12.87
C GLU A 651 -14.32 -27.81 13.36
N ILE A 652 -13.78 -27.07 14.35
CA ILE A 652 -14.35 -25.82 14.85
C ILE A 652 -13.40 -24.68 14.56
N ALA A 653 -13.95 -23.49 14.30
CA ALA A 653 -13.13 -22.30 14.12
C ALA A 653 -12.31 -21.97 15.37
N LEU A 654 -11.10 -21.49 15.11
CA LEU A 654 -10.18 -20.99 16.11
C LEU A 654 -10.16 -19.46 16.11
N GLN A 655 -9.88 -18.87 17.27
CA GLN A 655 -9.69 -17.42 17.37
C GLN A 655 -8.58 -16.95 16.40
N PRO A 656 -8.77 -15.82 15.68
CA PRO A 656 -9.79 -14.78 15.91
C PRO A 656 -11.13 -15.02 15.17
N PHE A 657 -11.28 -16.13 14.45
CA PHE A 657 -12.54 -16.48 13.78
C PHE A 657 -13.45 -17.27 14.70
N THR A 658 -14.75 -17.18 14.45
CA THR A 658 -15.79 -17.77 15.31
C THR A 658 -16.63 -18.80 14.57
N HIS A 659 -16.69 -18.70 13.25
CA HIS A 659 -17.39 -19.61 12.36
C HIS A 659 -16.43 -20.39 11.47
N GLY A 660 -16.59 -21.72 11.44
CA GLY A 660 -15.76 -22.64 10.64
C GLY A 660 -16.26 -22.70 9.21
N LEU A 661 -15.43 -23.20 8.27
CA LEU A 661 -15.73 -23.15 6.83
C LEU A 661 -17.12 -23.69 6.45
N VAL A 662 -17.52 -24.81 7.05
CA VAL A 662 -18.82 -25.46 6.83
C VAL A 662 -19.49 -25.69 8.18
N ASP A 663 -20.04 -24.63 8.76
CA ASP A 663 -20.83 -24.66 9.98
C ASP A 663 -22.30 -24.24 9.75
N GLU A 664 -23.07 -24.05 10.81
CA GLU A 664 -24.47 -23.62 10.68
C GLU A 664 -24.65 -22.20 10.11
N PHE A 665 -23.54 -21.46 9.96
CA PHE A 665 -23.47 -20.11 9.38
C PHE A 665 -22.69 -20.09 8.05
N ASP A 666 -22.39 -21.25 7.46
CA ASP A 666 -21.59 -21.39 6.23
C ASP A 666 -20.27 -20.57 6.29
N GLY A 667 -19.64 -20.51 7.48
CA GLY A 667 -18.39 -19.79 7.72
C GLY A 667 -18.48 -18.27 7.79
N CYS A 668 -19.68 -17.69 7.72
CA CYS A 668 -19.90 -16.25 7.74
C CYS A 668 -19.65 -15.63 9.12
N ASN A 669 -18.68 -14.73 9.22
CA ASN A 669 -18.39 -13.97 10.44
C ASN A 669 -19.18 -12.66 10.41
N ILE A 670 -19.95 -12.38 11.47
CA ILE A 670 -20.85 -11.23 11.51
C ILE A 670 -20.10 -9.97 11.99
N HIS A 671 -20.41 -8.82 11.39
CA HIS A 671 -19.91 -7.53 11.82
C HIS A 671 -21.01 -6.47 11.86
N ARG A 672 -20.69 -5.28 12.36
CA ARG A 672 -21.58 -4.11 12.25
C ARG A 672 -21.12 -3.20 11.12
N PHE A 673 -22.07 -2.76 10.30
CA PHE A 673 -21.86 -1.74 9.29
C PHE A 673 -22.46 -0.41 9.75
N ALA A 674 -21.81 0.72 9.45
CA ALA A 674 -22.38 2.04 9.60
C ALA A 674 -21.96 2.94 8.43
N SER A 675 -22.80 3.90 8.09
CA SER A 675 -22.59 4.85 7.00
C SER A 675 -23.09 6.23 7.39
N TYR A 676 -22.34 7.25 7.01
CA TYR A 676 -22.61 8.63 7.31
C TYR A 676 -22.51 9.44 6.02
N ASN A 677 -23.31 10.50 5.90
CA ASN A 677 -23.06 11.50 4.86
C ASN A 677 -21.87 12.40 5.24
N ARG A 678 -21.49 13.32 4.33
CA ARG A 678 -20.43 14.30 4.57
C ARG A 678 -20.68 15.23 5.78
N ASP A 679 -21.93 15.37 6.21
CA ASP A 679 -22.36 16.18 7.35
C ASP A 679 -22.53 15.34 8.64
N GLN A 680 -21.89 14.17 8.71
CA GLN A 680 -21.94 13.23 9.85
C GLN A 680 -23.35 12.73 10.23
N ARG A 681 -24.34 12.90 9.35
CA ARG A 681 -25.66 12.35 9.56
C ARG A 681 -25.61 10.85 9.29
N PRO A 682 -25.93 9.99 10.28
CA PRO A 682 -25.98 8.56 10.05
C PRO A 682 -27.10 8.23 9.06
N ASN A 683 -26.92 7.15 8.31
CA ASN A 683 -27.98 6.60 7.49
C ASN A 683 -29.18 6.26 8.37
N MET A 684 -30.41 6.50 7.88
CA MET A 684 -31.63 6.27 8.66
C MET A 684 -31.76 4.81 9.13
N ARG A 685 -31.16 3.87 8.39
CA ARG A 685 -31.10 2.46 8.76
C ARG A 685 -30.14 2.19 9.92
N ASP A 686 -29.15 3.05 10.15
CA ASP A 686 -28.14 2.91 11.21
C ASP A 686 -28.62 3.36 12.60
N ILE A 687 -29.82 3.94 12.67
CA ILE A 687 -30.45 4.35 13.93
C ILE A 687 -31.22 3.15 14.48
N PRO A 688 -30.95 2.68 15.72
CA PRO A 688 -31.70 1.59 16.32
C PRO A 688 -33.19 1.95 16.40
N MET A 689 -34.01 1.39 15.52
CA MET A 689 -35.46 1.54 15.60
C MET A 689 -35.98 0.57 16.66
N PRO A 690 -36.74 1.05 17.68
CA PRO A 690 -37.39 0.14 18.61
C PRO A 690 -38.37 -0.74 17.82
N PRO A 691 -38.40 -2.07 18.06
CA PRO A 691 -39.33 -2.94 17.36
C PRO A 691 -40.77 -2.47 17.64
N PRO A 692 -41.68 -2.56 16.66
CA PRO A 692 -43.07 -2.22 16.88
C PRO A 692 -43.64 -3.01 18.06
N PRO A 693 -44.57 -2.44 18.86
CA PRO A 693 -45.14 -3.15 20.01
C PRO A 693 -45.80 -4.46 19.58
N GLY A 694 -45.19 -5.60 19.94
CA GLY A 694 -45.64 -6.95 19.55
C GLY A 694 -44.93 -7.57 18.34
N GLY A 695 -43.91 -6.92 17.77
CA GLY A 695 -43.02 -7.52 16.77
C GLY A 695 -42.08 -8.56 17.37
N GLN A 696 -41.67 -9.56 16.58
CA GLN A 696 -40.58 -10.47 16.98
C GLN A 696 -39.30 -9.66 17.23
N PRO A 697 -38.44 -10.07 18.18
CA PRO A 697 -37.11 -9.50 18.30
C PRO A 697 -36.37 -9.60 16.95
N PRO A 698 -35.47 -8.64 16.65
CA PRO A 698 -34.73 -8.63 15.39
C PRO A 698 -34.06 -9.98 15.15
N ASN A 699 -34.15 -10.50 13.93
CA ASN A 699 -33.50 -11.75 13.58
C ASN A 699 -31.98 -11.56 13.54
N PHE A 700 -31.23 -12.26 14.40
CA PHE A 700 -29.77 -12.16 14.45
C PHE A 700 -29.11 -12.55 13.11
N PHE A 701 -29.81 -13.35 12.28
CA PHE A 701 -29.34 -13.78 10.96
C PHE A 701 -29.38 -12.69 9.87
N ASN A 702 -29.92 -11.48 10.11
CA ASN A 702 -30.07 -10.45 9.06
C ASN A 702 -28.96 -9.36 9.08
N ARG A 703 -27.77 -9.66 9.61
CA ARG A 703 -26.66 -8.72 9.69
C ARG A 703 -25.65 -8.93 8.54
N PRO A 704 -24.88 -7.89 8.17
CA PRO A 704 -23.74 -8.05 7.26
C PRO A 704 -22.76 -9.10 7.79
N SER A 705 -22.34 -10.01 6.92
CA SER A 705 -21.41 -11.07 7.29
C SER A 705 -20.41 -11.43 6.20
N ASP A 706 -19.16 -11.64 6.61
CA ASP A 706 -18.02 -11.99 5.76
C ASP A 706 -17.85 -13.52 5.71
N CYS A 707 -18.16 -14.10 4.57
CA CYS A 707 -18.18 -15.57 4.37
C CYS A 707 -16.98 -16.10 3.62
N TRP A 708 -16.19 -15.23 3.02
CA TRP A 708 -15.10 -15.57 2.10
C TRP A 708 -13.78 -14.96 2.60
N SER A 709 -12.67 -15.52 2.17
CA SER A 709 -11.36 -14.96 2.51
C SER A 709 -11.15 -13.60 1.83
N VAL A 710 -11.65 -13.42 0.61
CA VAL A 710 -11.84 -12.12 -0.03
C VAL A 710 -13.33 -11.83 -0.10
N VAL A 711 -13.75 -10.65 0.35
CA VAL A 711 -15.14 -10.17 0.29
C VAL A 711 -15.17 -8.84 -0.43
N VAL A 712 -16.00 -8.74 -1.47
CA VAL A 712 -16.23 -7.51 -2.23
C VAL A 712 -17.66 -7.03 -2.02
N SER A 713 -17.81 -5.77 -1.63
CA SER A 713 -19.11 -5.18 -1.27
C SER A 713 -19.45 -4.04 -2.21
N SER A 714 -20.52 -4.18 -2.98
CA SER A 714 -20.99 -3.13 -3.88
C SER A 714 -21.82 -2.09 -3.10
N VAL A 715 -21.35 -0.84 -3.07
CA VAL A 715 -21.97 0.22 -2.26
C VAL A 715 -23.20 0.79 -2.97
N GLY A 716 -24.32 0.86 -2.26
CA GLY A 716 -25.57 1.47 -2.73
C GLY A 716 -26.25 0.79 -3.92
N GLN A 717 -25.77 -0.38 -4.35
CA GLN A 717 -26.27 -1.10 -5.52
C GLN A 717 -26.60 -2.55 -5.15
N ARG A 718 -27.79 -3.02 -5.52
CA ARG A 718 -28.19 -4.45 -5.37
C ARG A 718 -27.89 -5.29 -6.61
N ASP A 719 -27.86 -4.66 -7.78
CA ASP A 719 -27.67 -5.34 -9.05
C ASP A 719 -26.17 -5.59 -9.28
N ARG A 720 -25.78 -6.86 -9.29
CA ARG A 720 -24.37 -7.30 -9.26
C ARG A 720 -23.64 -7.26 -10.61
N GLY A 721 -24.39 -7.16 -11.71
CA GLY A 721 -23.85 -7.35 -13.06
C GLY A 721 -23.25 -6.09 -13.72
N SER A 722 -23.37 -4.92 -13.10
CA SER A 722 -22.88 -3.64 -13.66
C SER A 722 -21.80 -2.97 -12.81
N ASN A 723 -21.24 -3.66 -11.82
CA ASN A 723 -20.30 -3.11 -10.86
C ASN A 723 -18.86 -3.15 -11.39
N ILE A 724 -17.92 -2.55 -10.68
CA ILE A 724 -16.52 -2.37 -11.13
C ILE A 724 -15.86 -3.74 -11.40
N PHE A 725 -16.00 -4.68 -10.46
CA PHE A 725 -15.35 -5.99 -10.48
C PHE A 725 -16.26 -7.13 -10.92
N ALA A 726 -17.59 -6.92 -10.91
CA ALA A 726 -18.59 -7.98 -11.18
C ALA A 726 -18.34 -9.28 -10.37
N THR A 727 -17.93 -9.10 -9.12
CA THR A 727 -17.51 -10.15 -8.18
C THR A 727 -18.63 -11.16 -7.87
N GLN A 728 -18.24 -12.40 -7.59
CA GLN A 728 -19.08 -13.41 -6.94
C GLN A 728 -18.83 -13.52 -5.44
N LEU A 729 -17.69 -13.04 -4.96
CA LEU A 729 -17.28 -13.03 -3.56
C LEU A 729 -17.99 -11.92 -2.76
N ASN A 730 -19.31 -11.86 -2.88
CA ASN A 730 -20.10 -10.76 -2.35
C ASN A 730 -20.23 -10.86 -0.84
N LEU A 731 -20.24 -9.70 -0.18
CA LEU A 731 -20.74 -9.60 1.19
C LEU A 731 -22.16 -10.16 1.28
N GLN A 732 -22.39 -11.01 2.27
CA GLN A 732 -23.73 -11.52 2.52
C GLN A 732 -24.53 -10.47 3.29
N GLU A 733 -25.44 -9.81 2.58
CA GLU A 733 -26.41 -8.89 3.16
C GLU A 733 -27.83 -9.39 2.92
N PHE A 734 -28.60 -9.60 3.99
CA PHE A 734 -30.01 -9.94 3.90
C PHE A 734 -30.84 -8.68 3.63
N GLY A 735 -30.78 -8.18 2.39
CA GLY A 735 -31.39 -6.92 1.93
C GLY A 735 -32.93 -6.81 2.00
N ASN A 736 -33.62 -7.70 2.73
CA ASN A 736 -35.08 -7.70 2.87
C ASN A 736 -35.57 -7.14 4.21
N ASP A 737 -34.68 -6.69 5.09
CA ASP A 737 -35.09 -6.12 6.36
C ASP A 737 -35.11 -4.58 6.29
N GLU A 738 -36.23 -3.98 6.69
CA GLU A 738 -36.38 -2.53 6.79
C GLU A 738 -35.64 -1.95 8.00
N PHE A 739 -35.17 -2.80 8.92
CA PHE A 739 -34.61 -2.40 10.23
C PHE A 739 -33.08 -2.52 10.35
N PHE A 740 -32.36 -3.05 9.35
CA PHE A 740 -30.90 -3.25 9.44
C PHE A 740 -30.09 -2.39 8.46
N ASN A 741 -28.88 -2.07 8.92
CA ASN A 741 -27.81 -1.38 8.22
C ASN A 741 -27.37 -2.26 7.04
N SER A 742 -27.31 -1.68 5.84
CA SER A 742 -26.94 -2.40 4.63
C SER A 742 -26.14 -1.48 3.73
N ILE A 743 -24.98 -1.96 3.28
CA ILE A 743 -24.11 -1.26 2.35
C ILE A 743 -24.77 -1.09 0.99
N THR A 744 -25.66 -2.01 0.60
CA THR A 744 -26.40 -1.95 -0.67
C THR A 744 -27.63 -1.02 -0.64
N ALA A 745 -28.01 -0.49 0.53
CA ALA A 745 -29.21 0.34 0.70
C ALA A 745 -28.93 1.63 1.49
N LEU A 746 -28.25 2.57 0.83
CA LEU A 746 -27.87 3.85 1.43
C LEU A 746 -28.91 4.97 1.23
N SER A 747 -29.08 5.81 2.26
CA SER A 747 -29.96 6.99 2.19
C SER A 747 -29.27 8.21 1.55
N PHE A 748 -27.97 8.13 1.30
CA PHE A 748 -27.13 9.21 0.78
C PHE A 748 -26.29 8.72 -0.40
N THR A 749 -25.89 9.64 -1.29
CA THR A 749 -25.07 9.32 -2.45
C THR A 749 -23.57 9.48 -2.21
N ASN A 750 -23.15 10.00 -1.07
CA ASN A 750 -21.74 10.17 -0.72
C ASN A 750 -21.56 10.35 0.78
N GLY A 751 -20.36 10.04 1.25
CA GLY A 751 -19.93 10.19 2.64
C GLY A 751 -18.87 9.16 2.99
N TRP A 752 -18.89 8.67 4.23
CA TRP A 752 -17.97 7.66 4.72
C TRP A 752 -18.70 6.49 5.37
N MET A 753 -18.06 5.34 5.38
CA MET A 753 -18.61 4.08 5.87
C MET A 753 -17.59 3.34 6.71
N GLN A 754 -18.09 2.48 7.59
CA GLN A 754 -17.31 1.77 8.58
C GLN A 754 -17.83 0.35 8.76
N MET A 755 -16.93 -0.61 8.87
CA MET A 755 -17.19 -1.93 9.43
C MET A 755 -16.51 -2.05 10.79
N ASP A 756 -17.24 -2.57 11.78
CA ASP A 756 -16.79 -2.75 13.15
C ASP A 756 -16.83 -4.24 13.53
N PHE A 757 -15.66 -4.77 13.87
CA PHE A 757 -15.40 -6.17 14.22
C PHE A 757 -15.28 -6.41 15.73
N GLU A 758 -15.41 -5.37 16.55
CA GLU A 758 -15.30 -5.47 18.01
C GLU A 758 -16.65 -5.59 18.72
N ASP A 759 -17.77 -5.43 18.02
CA ASP A 759 -19.09 -5.32 18.65
C ASP A 759 -19.54 -6.62 19.36
N ASP A 760 -19.37 -6.65 20.69
CA ASP A 760 -19.75 -7.75 21.58
C ASP A 760 -21.27 -7.94 21.74
N SER A 761 -22.07 -7.01 21.21
CA SER A 761 -23.53 -7.14 21.15
C SER A 761 -24.00 -8.11 20.06
N VAL A 762 -23.10 -8.50 19.17
CA VAL A 762 -23.38 -9.36 18.01
C VAL A 762 -22.82 -10.75 18.23
N GLU A 763 -21.53 -10.81 18.53
CA GLU A 763 -20.77 -12.03 18.74
C GLU A 763 -19.58 -11.73 19.67
N VAL A 764 -19.01 -12.76 20.33
CA VAL A 764 -17.76 -12.58 21.07
C VAL A 764 -16.67 -12.10 20.08
N PRO A 765 -16.08 -10.91 20.30
CA PRO A 765 -15.09 -10.38 19.37
C PRO A 765 -13.91 -11.32 19.21
N GLY A 766 -13.46 -11.45 17.97
CA GLY A 766 -12.21 -12.13 17.65
C GLY A 766 -11.06 -11.48 18.42
N ARG A 767 -10.19 -12.30 19.01
CA ARG A 767 -9.00 -11.79 19.72
C ARG A 767 -7.83 -12.74 19.61
N LEU A 768 -6.62 -12.19 19.64
CA LEU A 768 -5.41 -12.95 19.90
C LEU A 768 -4.81 -12.51 21.23
N VAL A 769 -4.21 -13.46 21.94
CA VAL A 769 -3.56 -13.24 23.23
C VAL A 769 -2.06 -13.51 23.08
N GLY A 770 -1.26 -12.56 23.53
CA GLY A 770 0.19 -12.64 23.59
C GLY A 770 0.72 -12.11 24.92
N VAL A 771 2.05 -12.06 25.03
CA VAL A 771 2.75 -11.61 26.22
C VAL A 771 3.77 -10.53 25.83
N GLY A 772 3.71 -9.39 26.52
CA GLY A 772 4.67 -8.32 26.35
C GLY A 772 6.02 -8.59 27.04
N LYS A 773 6.98 -7.69 26.85
CA LYS A 773 8.38 -7.89 27.29
C LYS A 773 8.52 -8.01 28.81
N ASN A 774 7.63 -7.39 29.59
CA ASN A 774 7.67 -7.44 31.05
C ASN A 774 6.68 -8.44 31.67
N GLY A 775 6.06 -9.30 30.84
CA GLY A 775 5.11 -10.32 31.27
C GLY A 775 3.65 -9.87 31.33
N GLU A 776 3.35 -8.64 30.92
CA GLU A 776 2.00 -8.12 30.72
C GLU A 776 1.22 -8.94 29.69
N VAL A 777 -0.09 -9.14 29.92
CA VAL A 777 -0.95 -9.84 28.95
C VAL A 777 -1.45 -8.85 27.92
N HIS A 778 -1.26 -9.22 26.67
CA HIS A 778 -1.52 -8.43 25.49
C HIS A 778 -2.70 -9.06 24.73
N GLU A 779 -3.85 -8.38 24.64
CA GLU A 779 -5.01 -8.83 23.85
C GLU A 779 -5.26 -7.87 22.68
N ILE A 780 -5.06 -8.34 21.44
CA ILE A 780 -5.44 -7.59 20.22
C ILE A 780 -6.82 -8.05 19.74
N ILE A 781 -7.72 -7.11 19.46
CA ILE A 781 -9.15 -7.37 19.24
C ILE A 781 -9.54 -7.04 17.79
N GLY A 782 -10.40 -7.87 17.19
CA GLY A 782 -10.96 -7.67 15.86
C GLY A 782 -10.79 -8.88 14.93
N LYS A 783 -10.62 -8.61 13.64
CA LYS A 783 -10.36 -9.63 12.59
C LYS A 783 -9.12 -9.23 11.77
N PRO A 784 -8.36 -10.18 11.19
CA PRO A 784 -7.24 -9.85 10.34
C PRO A 784 -7.76 -9.32 8.99
N VAL A 785 -7.68 -8.02 8.73
CA VAL A 785 -8.26 -7.40 7.52
C VAL A 785 -7.26 -6.47 6.84
N LEU A 786 -7.17 -6.61 5.52
CA LEU A 786 -6.50 -5.68 4.62
C LEU A 786 -7.35 -5.55 3.35
N GLY A 787 -7.28 -4.43 2.64
CA GLY A 787 -8.04 -4.24 1.40
C GLY A 787 -8.09 -2.79 0.99
N PHE A 788 -9.09 -2.45 0.18
CA PHE A 788 -9.25 -1.11 -0.39
C PHE A 788 -10.70 -0.84 -0.80
N ALA A 789 -11.03 0.44 -1.00
CA ALA A 789 -12.21 0.86 -1.74
C ALA A 789 -11.82 1.34 -3.14
N ALA A 790 -12.47 0.78 -4.16
CA ALA A 790 -12.36 1.22 -5.54
C ALA A 790 -13.54 2.13 -5.88
N GLN A 791 -13.26 3.25 -6.55
CA GLN A 791 -14.27 4.18 -7.04
C GLN A 791 -14.08 4.39 -8.53
N LYS A 792 -15.17 4.23 -9.30
CA LYS A 792 -15.22 4.52 -10.74
C LYS A 792 -16.17 5.66 -10.98
N PHE A 793 -15.79 6.56 -11.87
CA PHE A 793 -16.60 7.69 -12.32
C PHE A 793 -16.71 7.64 -13.84
N ALA A 794 -17.89 7.93 -14.38
CA ALA A 794 -18.09 8.00 -15.83
C ALA A 794 -18.76 9.32 -16.18
N ASN A 795 -17.97 10.24 -16.76
CA ASN A 795 -18.43 11.60 -17.02
C ASN A 795 -19.01 11.73 -18.43
N GLY A 796 -20.11 11.02 -18.70
CA GLY A 796 -20.84 11.13 -19.97
C GLY A 796 -19.96 11.00 -21.22
N THR A 797 -20.34 11.71 -22.28
CA THR A 797 -19.58 11.76 -23.54
C THR A 797 -18.94 13.14 -23.69
N LEU A 798 -17.61 13.20 -23.61
CA LEU A 798 -16.82 14.40 -23.99
C LEU A 798 -16.82 14.55 -25.51
N MET A 799 -16.45 15.72 -26.01
CA MET A 799 -16.17 15.91 -27.44
C MET A 799 -14.66 15.96 -27.61
N ASP A 800 -14.10 15.13 -28.49
CA ASP A 800 -12.68 15.24 -28.86
C ASP A 800 -12.41 16.53 -29.68
N ALA A 801 -11.14 16.73 -30.05
CA ALA A 801 -10.72 17.89 -30.85
C ALA A 801 -11.40 17.95 -32.23
N GLU A 802 -11.92 16.83 -32.71
CA GLU A 802 -12.63 16.66 -33.97
C GLU A 802 -14.16 16.82 -33.82
N GLY A 803 -14.67 16.85 -32.59
CA GLY A 803 -16.09 17.03 -32.26
C GLY A 803 -16.89 15.72 -32.17
N ASP A 804 -16.21 14.57 -32.12
CA ASP A 804 -16.82 13.26 -31.91
C ASP A 804 -16.97 12.96 -30.42
N ALA A 805 -18.01 12.21 -30.08
CA ALA A 805 -18.35 11.92 -28.70
C ALA A 805 -17.45 10.79 -28.15
N VAL A 806 -16.70 11.06 -27.08
CA VAL A 806 -15.78 10.10 -26.43
C VAL A 806 -16.14 9.83 -24.97
N LEU A 807 -16.11 8.56 -24.57
CA LEU A 807 -16.30 8.14 -23.18
C LEU A 807 -15.04 8.47 -22.35
N ALA A 808 -15.20 9.20 -21.26
CA ALA A 808 -14.14 9.48 -20.28
C ALA A 808 -14.50 8.89 -18.92
N ASN A 809 -13.88 7.76 -18.62
CA ASN A 809 -13.94 7.13 -17.31
C ASN A 809 -12.65 7.41 -16.56
N TYR A 810 -12.73 7.45 -15.25
CA TYR A 810 -11.57 7.47 -14.38
C TYR A 810 -11.89 6.68 -13.13
N ALA A 811 -10.85 6.05 -12.57
CA ALA A 811 -10.99 5.18 -11.43
C ALA A 811 -9.85 5.42 -10.45
N ILE A 812 -10.15 5.25 -9.17
CA ILE A 812 -9.18 5.36 -8.08
C ILE A 812 -9.38 4.19 -7.12
N LEU A 813 -8.33 3.91 -6.38
CA LEU A 813 -8.31 2.91 -5.33
C LEU A 813 -7.66 3.53 -4.10
N ASN A 814 -8.36 3.49 -2.97
CA ASN A 814 -7.85 3.97 -1.69
C ASN A 814 -7.77 2.79 -0.71
N THR A 815 -6.61 2.63 -0.09
CA THR A 815 -6.37 1.56 0.89
C THR A 815 -7.28 1.74 2.12
N ASN A 816 -7.77 0.62 2.68
CA ASN A 816 -8.63 0.64 3.86
C ASN A 816 -7.98 1.43 5.01
N LYS A 817 -8.74 2.34 5.64
CA LYS A 817 -8.29 3.08 6.82
C LYS A 817 -8.68 2.32 8.07
N ASN A 818 -7.69 1.86 8.82
CA ASN A 818 -7.90 0.85 9.85
C ASN A 818 -7.63 1.37 11.26
N LYS A 819 -8.29 0.76 12.25
CA LYS A 819 -8.04 1.00 13.67
C LYS A 819 -7.71 -0.32 14.36
N LYS A 820 -6.52 -0.40 14.93
CA LYS A 820 -6.08 -1.51 15.78
C LYS A 820 -6.42 -1.22 17.23
N ARG A 821 -6.99 -2.20 17.93
CA ARG A 821 -7.29 -2.09 19.36
C ARG A 821 -6.51 -3.07 20.19
N MET A 822 -5.86 -2.55 21.23
CA MET A 822 -5.08 -3.34 22.18
C MET A 822 -5.60 -3.17 23.60
N SER A 823 -5.83 -4.28 24.30
CA SER A 823 -6.11 -4.30 25.74
C SER A 823 -4.93 -4.88 26.50
N LEU A 824 -4.56 -4.21 27.58
CA LEU A 824 -3.52 -4.64 28.52
C LEU A 824 -4.18 -5.20 29.80
N ARG A 825 -3.71 -6.35 30.30
CA ARG A 825 -4.22 -6.99 31.52
C ARG A 825 -3.14 -7.45 32.46
#